data_AF-A0AAX2A8W9-F1
#
_entry.id   AF-A0AAX2A8W9-F1
#
_cell.length_a   1.000
_cell.length_b   1.000
_cell.length_c   1.000
_cell.angle_alpha   90.00
_cell.angle_beta   90.00
_cell.angle_gamma   90.00
#
_symmetry.space_group_name_H-M   'P 1'
#
loop_
_entity.id
_entity.type
_entity.pdbx_description
1 polymer ?
#
loop_
_entity_poly.entity_id
_entity_poly.type
_entity_poly.pdbx_seq_one_letter_code
_entity_poly.pdbx_strand_id
1 'polypeptide(L)'
;MFGKFTYTLKNLILLLLVFIFGLIFLISLHIFFLNLIDNLDKKTENLKAKMEIGEFIVDDLHKIRSDFYELATSTTNLKGIELINNRIEQRINNIEDGLNILENGGVLKRVIRLNIVGHNDTEKVIHYNKDDNNISLEVIDLSPKIIEFEEMLQTLNNLLKKQIALKQENDPIGFMKQNKKIKRFYKSTPAFFVRITENANRLLYEGTIELKKLQDEIKKQKKQYTNLELLLILIIIFIVAILGFLIAIQINKNTKNLEIQERSTRGILDAQKNIVVVSNGEYMIDANQALVDFFDGYNSFDDFQKEHICICDFFVDINDDDYVIDKDYDGRMWFEYILDNPSKLHKVAMYKQEVLNYFTISASKKVLDTNNFIVIVALNNITKEIEAQKELKALNNNLENIIDHKTKELKDLNRNLEIKIKEEVEKNREKDKALIQQGRFAALGEMIGNIAHQWRQPLSAISSTVSSMQLQIELNIATKDDIKNSYSSVMKYVEFLNQTIEDFRSFFRKDKEAVKFNVIDVLNNSLCITSAVYKDNAITVTLDLEKKELCSVGFPNELAQAFLNILNNAKDILKEKKLEKRQVYIKAYENENQNIIEFYDSAGGISSNIKDKIFDPYFTTKHKSQGTGIGLYMSKDIIEKHMKGSLTAYNSDFFINEYHYFGACFKIKLPKL
;
A
#
# COMPACT_ATOMS: atom_id res chain seq x y z
N MET A 1 2.02 -68.16 15.30
CA MET A 1 1.30 -66.86 15.34
C MET A 1 1.97 -65.81 16.23
N PHE A 2 2.28 -66.11 17.51
CA PHE A 2 2.79 -65.12 18.48
C PHE A 2 4.06 -64.35 18.07
N GLY A 3 5.03 -64.97 17.38
CA GLY A 3 6.25 -64.28 16.94
C GLY A 3 6.06 -63.25 15.81
N LYS A 4 4.95 -63.32 15.07
CA LYS A 4 4.64 -62.41 13.93
C LYS A 4 4.09 -61.07 14.42
N PHE A 5 3.37 -61.07 15.55
CA PHE A 5 2.68 -59.90 16.12
C PHE A 5 3.63 -58.97 16.91
N THR A 6 4.59 -59.53 17.64
CA THR A 6 5.57 -58.73 18.40
C THR A 6 6.53 -57.96 17.49
N TYR A 7 6.88 -58.53 16.33
CA TYR A 7 7.78 -57.91 15.37
C TYR A 7 7.14 -56.75 14.59
N THR A 8 5.88 -56.88 14.18
CA THR A 8 5.15 -55.82 13.47
C THR A 8 4.87 -54.62 14.38
N LEU A 9 4.47 -54.87 15.64
CA LEU A 9 4.20 -53.81 16.62
C LEU A 9 5.44 -52.95 16.91
N LYS A 10 6.61 -53.59 17.06
CA LYS A 10 7.89 -52.88 17.31
C LYS A 10 8.26 -51.92 16.17
N ASN A 11 8.05 -52.33 14.92
CA ASN A 11 8.36 -51.50 13.76
C ASN A 11 7.36 -50.34 13.58
N LEU A 12 6.10 -50.55 13.99
CA LEU A 12 5.08 -49.49 13.97
C LEU A 12 5.38 -48.37 14.97
N ILE A 13 5.81 -48.74 16.19
CA ILE A 13 6.19 -47.77 17.23
C ILE A 13 7.40 -46.94 16.78
N LEU A 14 8.38 -47.57 16.11
CA LEU A 14 9.55 -46.87 15.58
C LEU A 14 9.16 -45.81 14.53
N LEU A 15 8.20 -46.12 13.66
CA LEU A 15 7.68 -45.18 12.67
C LEU A 15 7.01 -43.95 13.33
N LEU A 16 6.23 -44.18 14.38
CA LEU A 16 5.54 -43.11 15.12
C LEU A 16 6.54 -42.15 15.78
N LEU A 17 7.61 -42.68 16.40
CA LEU A 17 8.63 -41.87 17.06
C LEU A 17 9.39 -40.97 16.08
N VAL A 18 9.74 -41.50 14.91
CA VAL A 18 10.38 -40.72 13.83
C VAL A 18 9.51 -39.54 13.40
N PHE A 19 8.20 -39.77 13.25
CA PHE A 19 7.26 -38.73 12.84
C PHE A 19 7.14 -37.60 13.88
N ILE A 20 6.99 -37.96 15.16
CA ILE A 20 6.89 -36.98 16.26
C ILE A 20 8.16 -36.12 16.35
N PHE A 21 9.34 -36.74 16.23
CA PHE A 21 10.61 -36.02 16.30
C PHE A 21 10.76 -35.02 15.14
N GLY A 22 10.34 -35.41 13.93
CA GLY A 22 10.32 -34.52 12.77
C GLY A 22 9.43 -33.29 12.98
N LEU A 23 8.25 -33.47 13.60
CA LEU A 23 7.31 -32.38 13.88
C LEU A 23 7.88 -31.37 14.88
N ILE A 24 8.48 -31.84 15.99
CA ILE A 24 9.09 -30.98 17.00
C ILE A 24 10.22 -30.15 16.40
N PHE A 25 11.06 -30.77 15.57
CA PHE A 25 12.17 -30.09 14.91
C PHE A 25 11.68 -28.99 13.95
N LEU A 26 10.62 -29.22 13.20
CA LEU A 26 10.00 -28.21 12.33
C LEU A 26 9.49 -26.99 13.11
N ILE A 27 8.83 -27.20 14.26
CA ILE A 27 8.34 -26.12 15.12
C ILE A 27 9.51 -25.29 15.67
N SER A 28 10.57 -25.95 16.14
CA SER A 28 11.76 -25.26 16.65
C SER A 28 12.45 -24.42 15.58
N LEU A 29 12.52 -24.94 14.35
CA LEU A 29 13.10 -24.23 13.20
C LEU A 29 12.28 -22.97 12.87
N HIS A 30 10.95 -23.07 12.86
CA HIS A 30 10.07 -21.94 12.59
C HIS A 30 10.23 -20.81 13.63
N ILE A 31 10.26 -21.15 14.92
CA ILE A 31 10.48 -20.18 16.01
C ILE A 31 11.84 -19.47 15.85
N PHE A 32 12.89 -20.21 15.46
CA PHE A 32 14.21 -19.62 15.21
C PHE A 32 14.20 -18.56 14.10
N PHE A 33 13.54 -18.84 12.96
CA PHE A 33 13.43 -17.88 11.87
C PHE A 33 12.57 -16.67 12.21
N LEU A 34 11.49 -16.84 13.00
CA LEU A 34 10.69 -15.73 13.52
C LEU A 34 11.56 -14.75 14.33
N ASN A 35 12.41 -15.26 15.23
CA ASN A 35 13.31 -14.42 16.03
C ASN A 35 14.33 -13.64 15.18
N LEU A 36 14.86 -14.26 14.11
CA LEU A 36 15.76 -13.57 13.19
C LEU A 36 15.07 -12.42 12.44
N ILE A 37 13.82 -12.63 12.02
CA ILE A 37 13.02 -11.62 11.32
C ILE A 37 12.71 -10.44 12.25
N ASP A 38 12.34 -10.71 13.51
CA ASP A 38 12.03 -9.68 14.51
C ASP A 38 13.25 -8.77 14.80
N ASN A 39 14.44 -9.35 14.89
CA ASN A 39 15.67 -8.58 15.06
C ASN A 39 15.96 -7.63 13.88
N LEU A 40 15.58 -8.00 12.65
CA LEU A 40 15.73 -7.12 11.49
C LEU A 40 14.75 -5.93 11.55
N ASP A 41 13.54 -6.13 12.05
CA ASP A 41 12.55 -5.06 12.19
C ASP A 41 12.98 -4.01 13.21
N LYS A 42 13.54 -4.44 14.36
CA LYS A 42 14.10 -3.54 15.39
C LYS A 42 15.16 -2.59 14.84
N LYS A 43 16.03 -3.06 13.95
CA LYS A 43 17.05 -2.21 13.30
C LYS A 43 16.42 -1.11 12.42
N THR A 44 15.34 -1.44 11.73
CA THR A 44 14.60 -0.49 10.89
C THR A 44 13.85 0.53 11.73
N GLU A 45 13.21 0.09 12.82
CA GLU A 45 12.48 0.97 13.74
C GLU A 45 13.41 1.98 14.39
N ASN A 46 14.59 1.55 14.83
CA ASN A 46 15.57 2.45 15.45
C ASN A 46 16.07 3.54 14.50
N LEU A 47 16.30 3.20 13.22
CA LEU A 47 16.70 4.17 12.19
C LEU A 47 15.55 5.13 11.82
N LYS A 48 14.30 4.64 11.80
CA LYS A 48 13.12 5.51 11.65
C LYS A 48 12.99 6.50 12.81
N ALA A 49 13.15 6.02 14.05
CA ALA A 49 13.12 6.87 15.24
C ALA A 49 14.16 8.00 15.15
N LYS A 50 15.39 7.67 14.73
CA LYS A 50 16.45 8.65 14.46
C LYS A 50 16.00 9.74 13.47
N MET A 51 15.38 9.33 12.35
CA MET A 51 14.91 10.26 11.34
C MET A 51 13.77 11.15 11.82
N GLU A 52 12.80 10.60 12.55
CA GLU A 52 11.69 11.38 13.10
C GLU A 52 12.18 12.46 14.09
N ILE A 53 13.17 12.13 14.93
CA ILE A 53 13.81 13.13 15.81
C ILE A 53 14.47 14.22 14.97
N GLY A 54 15.17 13.85 13.88
CA GLY A 54 15.76 14.81 12.94
C GLY A 54 14.74 15.75 12.27
N GLU A 55 13.58 15.23 11.87
CA GLU A 55 12.50 16.04 11.26
C GLU A 55 11.98 17.09 12.24
N PHE A 56 11.84 16.71 13.50
CA PHE A 56 11.44 17.62 14.57
C PHE A 56 12.46 18.73 14.82
N ILE A 57 13.76 18.42 14.79
CA ILE A 57 14.82 19.42 14.91
C ILE A 57 14.75 20.42 13.75
N VAL A 58 14.57 19.95 12.51
CA VAL A 58 14.46 20.82 11.34
C VAL A 58 13.23 21.72 11.40
N ASP A 59 12.08 21.19 11.81
CA ASP A 59 10.86 21.97 12.00
C ASP A 59 11.03 23.08 13.05
N ASP A 60 11.67 22.78 14.18
CA ASP A 60 11.97 23.80 15.19
C ASP A 60 12.98 24.83 14.70
N LEU A 61 14.02 24.44 13.95
CA LEU A 61 14.96 25.38 13.33
C LEU A 61 14.27 26.35 12.36
N HIS A 62 13.32 25.85 11.56
CA HIS A 62 12.54 26.70 10.66
C HIS A 62 11.65 27.70 11.41
N LYS A 63 11.05 27.27 12.53
CA LYS A 63 10.21 28.13 13.36
C LYS A 63 11.05 29.15 14.14
N ILE A 64 12.20 28.75 14.68
CA ILE A 64 13.19 29.65 15.29
C ILE A 64 13.58 30.74 14.30
N ARG A 65 13.86 30.38 13.04
CA ARG A 65 14.19 31.36 12.00
C ARG A 65 13.06 32.37 11.80
N SER A 66 11.81 31.91 11.75
CA SER A 66 10.63 32.78 11.62
C SER A 66 10.51 33.73 12.83
N ASP A 67 10.55 33.17 14.03
CA ASP A 67 10.46 33.90 15.30
C ASP A 67 11.61 34.93 15.40
N PHE A 68 12.82 34.59 14.95
CA PHE A 68 13.98 35.48 14.94
C PHE A 68 13.81 36.70 14.00
N TYR A 69 13.19 36.52 12.84
CA TYR A 69 12.88 37.66 11.96
C TYR A 69 11.69 38.48 12.48
N GLU A 70 10.76 37.86 13.23
CA GLU A 70 9.67 38.55 13.93
C GLU A 70 10.20 39.52 15.02
N LEU A 71 11.36 39.23 15.62
CA LEU A 71 12.06 40.18 16.52
C LEU A 71 12.43 41.49 15.82
N ALA A 72 12.73 41.46 14.52
CA ALA A 72 13.16 42.63 13.76
C ALA A 72 12.02 43.64 13.57
N THR A 73 10.79 43.14 13.46
CA THR A 73 9.58 43.94 13.23
C THR A 73 8.93 44.39 14.54
N SER A 74 9.19 43.69 15.65
CA SER A 74 8.61 43.94 16.98
C SER A 74 9.31 45.04 17.80
N THR A 75 10.10 45.90 17.15
CA THR A 75 11.03 46.90 17.75
C THR A 75 10.38 48.02 18.59
N THR A 76 9.08 47.94 18.87
CA THR A 76 8.33 48.96 19.61
C THR A 76 7.75 48.48 20.95
N ASN A 77 7.77 47.17 21.24
CA ASN A 77 7.12 46.61 22.44
C ASN A 77 8.02 45.58 23.17
N LEU A 78 8.46 45.92 24.39
CA LEU A 78 9.25 45.05 25.27
C LEU A 78 8.56 43.69 25.52
N LYS A 79 7.25 43.69 25.78
CA LYS A 79 6.50 42.45 26.02
C LYS A 79 6.45 41.55 24.78
N GLY A 80 6.39 42.14 23.59
CA GLY A 80 6.40 41.37 22.33
C GLY A 80 7.73 40.66 22.12
N ILE A 81 8.83 41.37 22.37
CA ILE A 81 10.20 40.82 22.30
C ILE A 81 10.39 39.68 23.30
N GLU A 82 9.92 39.85 24.54
CA GLU A 82 10.01 38.82 25.59
C GLU A 82 9.22 37.56 25.24
N LEU A 83 8.00 37.70 24.72
CA LEU A 83 7.19 36.56 24.26
C LEU A 83 7.85 35.79 23.10
N ILE A 84 8.47 36.50 22.15
CA ILE A 84 9.17 35.87 21.03
C ILE A 84 10.45 35.17 21.53
N ASN A 85 11.21 35.79 22.43
CA ASN A 85 12.39 35.16 23.03
C ASN A 85 12.04 33.88 23.78
N ASN A 86 10.98 33.89 24.61
CA ASN A 86 10.53 32.69 25.31
C ASN A 86 10.14 31.56 24.34
N ARG A 87 9.51 31.90 23.19
CA ARG A 87 9.24 30.92 22.13
C ARG A 87 10.53 30.34 21.55
N ILE A 88 11.52 31.18 21.28
CA ILE A 88 12.80 30.75 20.71
C ILE A 88 13.56 29.87 21.70
N GLU A 89 13.67 30.26 22.96
CA GLU A 89 14.32 29.48 24.03
C GLU A 89 13.66 28.10 24.20
N GLN A 90 12.32 28.05 24.23
CA GLN A 90 11.61 26.77 24.31
C GLN A 90 11.97 25.85 23.13
N ARG A 91 12.10 26.39 21.92
CA ARG A 91 12.48 25.60 20.74
C ARG A 91 13.93 25.16 20.76
N ILE A 92 14.84 25.99 21.28
CA ILE A 92 16.24 25.61 21.48
C ILE A 92 16.30 24.42 22.43
N ASN A 93 15.64 24.49 23.59
CA ASN A 93 15.60 23.38 24.54
C ASN A 93 15.04 22.09 23.90
N ASN A 94 13.97 22.19 23.09
CA ASN A 94 13.44 21.04 22.37
C ASN A 94 14.45 20.42 21.39
N ILE A 95 15.27 21.25 20.73
CA ILE A 95 16.33 20.79 19.82
C ILE A 95 17.44 20.11 20.64
N GLU A 96 17.87 20.71 21.74
CA GLU A 96 18.88 20.14 22.64
C GLU A 96 18.44 18.79 23.22
N ASP A 97 17.18 18.69 23.67
CA ASP A 97 16.60 17.43 24.12
C ASP A 97 16.63 16.36 23.01
N GLY A 98 16.28 16.74 21.78
CA GLY A 98 16.35 15.87 20.61
C GLY A 98 17.78 15.42 20.32
N LEU A 99 18.75 16.33 20.35
CA LEU A 99 20.17 16.04 20.12
C LEU A 99 20.75 15.15 21.23
N ASN A 100 20.40 15.39 22.50
CA ASN A 100 20.81 14.58 23.63
C ASN A 100 20.29 13.14 23.52
N ILE A 101 19.03 12.96 23.09
CA ILE A 101 18.47 11.63 22.83
C ILE A 101 19.20 10.95 21.67
N LEU A 102 19.54 11.68 20.60
CA LEU A 102 20.35 11.14 19.51
C LEU A 102 21.78 10.78 19.95
N GLU A 103 22.32 11.44 20.96
CA GLU A 103 23.66 11.17 21.48
C GLU A 103 23.68 10.02 22.49
N ASN A 104 22.70 9.92 23.37
CA ASN A 104 22.72 9.03 24.55
C ASN A 104 21.65 7.93 24.52
N GLY A 105 20.71 7.98 23.58
CA GLY A 105 19.51 7.14 23.60
C GLY A 105 18.45 7.66 24.57
N GLY A 106 17.21 7.21 24.42
CA GLY A 106 16.11 7.60 25.31
C GLY A 106 14.75 7.65 24.63
N VAL A 107 13.87 8.46 25.22
CA VAL A 107 12.48 8.62 24.75
C VAL A 107 12.19 10.09 24.51
N LEU A 108 11.88 10.44 23.26
CA LEU A 108 11.41 11.78 22.91
C LEU A 108 9.89 11.80 22.98
N LYS A 109 9.35 12.71 23.77
CA LYS A 109 7.90 12.96 23.86
C LYS A 109 7.58 14.31 23.27
N ARG A 110 6.64 14.36 22.33
CA ARG A 110 6.25 15.61 21.67
C ARG A 110 4.75 15.77 21.64
N VAL A 111 4.28 16.87 22.22
CA VAL A 111 2.86 17.23 22.20
C VAL A 111 2.53 17.89 20.87
N ILE A 112 1.62 17.28 20.13
CA ILE A 112 1.08 17.76 18.86
C ILE A 112 -0.29 18.34 19.15
N ARG A 113 -0.45 19.66 18.96
CA ARG A 113 -1.75 20.30 19.10
C ARG A 113 -2.68 19.87 17.97
N LEU A 114 -3.78 19.24 18.32
CA LEU A 114 -4.83 18.84 17.42
C LEU A 114 -5.88 19.95 17.42
N ASN A 115 -6.06 20.62 16.29
CA ASN A 115 -7.10 21.64 16.14
C ASN A 115 -8.47 20.97 15.88
N ILE A 116 -8.84 20.02 16.75
CA ILE A 116 -10.01 19.15 16.64
C ILE A 116 -10.92 19.42 17.84
N VAL A 117 -12.21 19.58 17.59
CA VAL A 117 -13.19 19.82 18.65
C VAL A 117 -13.19 18.65 19.64
N GLY A 118 -12.90 18.95 20.91
CA GLY A 118 -12.86 17.98 22.01
C GLY A 118 -11.53 17.23 22.19
N HIS A 119 -10.55 17.41 21.29
CA HIS A 119 -9.22 16.80 21.38
C HIS A 119 -8.18 17.87 21.05
N ASN A 120 -7.64 18.52 22.09
CA ASN A 120 -6.75 19.67 21.89
C ASN A 120 -5.32 19.27 21.55
N ASP A 121 -4.85 18.12 22.04
CA ASP A 121 -3.46 17.68 21.94
C ASP A 121 -3.37 16.15 21.81
N THR A 122 -2.32 15.65 21.17
CA THR A 122 -1.89 14.25 21.21
C THR A 122 -0.40 14.17 21.51
N GLU A 123 0.07 13.08 22.10
CA GLU A 123 1.48 12.89 22.43
C GLU A 123 2.11 11.86 21.49
N LYS A 124 3.13 12.28 20.73
CA LYS A 124 3.96 11.36 19.96
C LYS A 124 5.14 10.95 20.82
N VAL A 125 5.29 9.65 21.06
CA VAL A 125 6.37 9.06 21.83
C VAL A 125 7.30 8.31 20.87
N ILE A 126 8.57 8.66 20.86
CA ILE A 126 9.59 8.06 20.01
C ILE A 126 10.65 7.42 20.90
N HIS A 127 10.86 6.12 20.74
CA HIS A 127 11.90 5.38 21.43
C HIS A 127 13.12 5.25 20.52
N TYR A 128 14.27 5.72 20.99
CA TYR A 128 15.53 5.62 20.26
C TYR A 128 16.58 4.94 21.12
N ASN A 129 17.16 3.85 20.62
CA ASN A 129 18.24 3.13 21.27
C ASN A 129 19.55 3.45 20.56
N LYS A 130 20.53 3.96 21.30
CA LYS A 130 21.87 4.22 20.75
C LYS A 130 22.53 2.90 20.38
N ASP A 131 23.18 2.89 19.22
CA ASP A 131 24.07 1.81 18.80
C ASP A 131 25.49 2.18 19.25
N ASP A 132 26.14 1.36 20.09
CA ASP A 132 27.38 1.71 20.83
C ASP A 132 28.55 2.16 19.94
N ASN A 133 28.53 1.83 18.65
CA ASN A 133 29.58 2.15 17.69
C ASN A 133 29.26 3.32 16.74
N ASN A 134 28.09 3.95 16.85
CA ASN A 134 27.66 4.96 15.88
C ASN A 134 27.69 6.36 16.50
N ILE A 135 28.59 7.20 16.00
CA ILE A 135 28.69 8.61 16.40
C ILE A 135 27.61 9.37 15.63
N SER A 136 26.71 10.06 16.35
CA SER A 136 25.67 10.88 15.73
C SER A 136 26.30 12.14 15.11
N LEU A 137 26.58 12.06 13.80
CA LEU A 137 27.08 13.18 12.99
C LEU A 137 26.18 14.43 13.11
N GLU A 138 24.90 14.22 13.38
CA GLU A 138 23.91 15.26 13.64
C GLU A 138 24.28 16.11 14.87
N VAL A 139 24.70 15.45 15.94
CA VAL A 139 25.08 16.10 17.21
C VAL A 139 26.38 16.87 17.04
N ILE A 140 27.33 16.32 16.29
CA ILE A 140 28.62 16.97 15.99
C ILE A 140 28.43 18.25 15.16
N ASP A 141 27.52 18.25 14.20
CA ASP A 141 27.37 19.36 13.25
C ASP A 141 26.36 20.41 13.71
N LEU A 142 25.32 20.02 14.45
CA LEU A 142 24.27 20.94 14.91
C LEU A 142 24.55 21.55 16.29
N SER A 143 25.09 20.80 17.26
CA SER A 143 25.27 21.34 18.63
C SER A 143 26.14 22.59 18.67
N PRO A 144 27.30 22.66 17.99
CA PRO A 144 28.12 23.89 17.97
C PRO A 144 27.38 25.09 17.36
N LYS A 145 26.49 24.83 16.40
CA LYS A 145 25.71 25.89 15.73
C LYS A 145 24.53 26.36 16.57
N ILE A 146 23.95 25.50 17.41
CA ILE A 146 22.94 25.91 18.39
C ILE A 146 23.58 26.87 19.41
N ILE A 147 24.78 26.55 19.91
CA ILE A 147 25.54 27.46 20.79
C ILE A 147 25.84 28.79 20.07
N GLU A 148 26.30 28.75 18.81
CA GLU A 148 26.50 29.97 18.00
C GLU A 148 25.20 30.79 17.85
N PHE A 149 24.05 30.10 17.71
CA PHE A 149 22.75 30.76 17.62
C PHE A 149 22.35 31.46 18.92
N GLU A 150 22.58 30.84 20.08
CA GLU A 150 22.32 31.45 21.38
C GLU A 150 23.12 32.73 21.58
N GLU A 151 24.42 32.72 21.21
CA GLU A 151 25.27 33.90 21.24
C GLU A 151 24.75 35.00 20.30
N MET A 152 24.28 34.62 19.11
CA MET A 152 23.63 35.53 18.16
C MET A 152 22.34 36.14 18.75
N LEU A 153 21.51 35.33 19.40
CA LEU A 153 20.26 35.77 20.02
C LEU A 153 20.54 36.74 21.17
N GLN A 154 21.52 36.44 22.01
CA GLN A 154 21.95 37.32 23.10
C GLN A 154 22.49 38.66 22.58
N THR A 155 23.29 38.63 21.51
CA THR A 155 23.78 39.82 20.83
C THR A 155 22.64 40.68 20.30
N LEU A 156 21.66 40.08 19.63
CA LEU A 156 20.48 40.77 19.12
C LEU A 156 19.67 41.40 20.25
N ASN A 157 19.42 40.65 21.32
CA ASN A 157 18.68 41.13 22.49
C ASN A 157 19.37 42.35 23.14
N ASN A 158 20.69 42.35 23.24
CA ASN A 158 21.45 43.51 23.73
C ASN A 158 21.30 44.73 22.80
N LEU A 159 21.31 44.51 21.48
CA LEU A 159 21.11 45.59 20.51
C LEU A 159 19.69 46.18 20.59
N LEU A 160 18.67 45.32 20.73
CA LEU A 160 17.26 45.72 20.86
C LEU A 160 17.00 46.45 22.18
N LYS A 161 17.51 45.95 23.31
CA LYS A 161 17.42 46.64 24.62
C LYS A 161 18.01 48.05 24.56
N LYS A 162 19.19 48.21 23.94
CA LYS A 162 19.82 49.52 23.78
C LYS A 162 19.04 50.46 22.86
N GLN A 163 18.39 49.93 21.82
CA GLN A 163 17.52 50.70 20.94
C GLN A 163 16.28 51.24 21.70
N ILE A 164 15.70 50.42 22.58
CA ILE A 164 14.55 50.80 23.40
C ILE A 164 14.94 51.87 24.43
N ALA A 165 16.10 51.73 25.09
CA ALA A 165 16.62 52.74 26.02
C ALA A 165 16.82 54.10 25.34
N LEU A 166 17.47 54.13 24.17
CA LEU A 166 17.68 55.38 23.40
C LEU A 166 16.37 56.03 22.93
N LYS A 167 15.33 55.21 22.68
CA LYS A 167 13.98 55.69 22.37
C LYS A 167 13.30 56.31 23.58
N GLN A 168 13.53 55.77 24.78
CA GLN A 168 13.02 56.33 26.04
C GLN A 168 13.75 57.62 26.44
N GLU A 169 15.05 57.70 26.15
CA GLU A 169 15.90 58.89 26.37
C GLU A 169 15.68 60.00 25.32
N ASN A 170 14.86 59.74 24.30
CA ASN A 170 14.52 60.68 23.24
C ASN A 170 15.74 61.18 22.42
N ASP A 171 16.77 60.33 22.23
CA ASP A 171 17.96 60.61 21.41
C ASP A 171 17.79 60.09 19.95
N PRO A 172 17.48 60.97 18.98
CA PRO A 172 17.23 60.55 17.60
C PRO A 172 18.50 60.11 16.87
N ILE A 173 19.65 60.69 17.22
CA ILE A 173 20.94 60.44 16.55
C ILE A 173 21.48 59.08 17.00
N GLY A 174 21.46 58.82 18.31
CA GLY A 174 21.79 57.52 18.89
C GLY A 174 20.88 56.42 18.36
N PHE A 175 19.57 56.67 18.29
CA PHE A 175 18.59 55.73 17.76
C PHE A 175 18.86 55.37 16.29
N MET A 176 19.15 56.35 15.42
CA MET A 176 19.53 56.10 14.03
C MET A 176 20.80 55.25 13.91
N LYS A 177 21.83 55.56 14.72
CA LYS A 177 23.09 54.82 14.75
C LYS A 177 22.88 53.37 15.21
N GLN A 178 22.00 53.16 16.19
CA GLN A 178 21.64 51.84 16.70
C GLN A 178 20.83 51.02 15.67
N ASN A 179 19.86 51.63 14.99
CA ASN A 179 19.13 51.00 13.87
C ASN A 179 20.08 50.54 12.76
N LYS A 180 21.11 51.33 12.45
CA LYS A 180 22.12 50.94 11.45
C LYS A 180 22.93 49.71 11.89
N LYS A 181 23.20 49.55 13.20
CA LYS A 181 23.86 48.35 13.75
C LYS A 181 22.95 47.13 13.68
N ILE A 182 21.69 47.26 14.08
CA ILE A 182 20.68 46.19 13.99
C ILE A 182 20.49 45.75 12.53
N LYS A 183 20.37 46.70 11.59
CA LYS A 183 20.24 46.41 10.16
C LYS A 183 21.49 45.72 9.59
N ARG A 184 22.69 46.06 10.06
CA ARG A 184 23.93 45.35 9.69
C ARG A 184 23.93 43.91 10.23
N PHE A 185 23.53 43.72 11.48
CA PHE A 185 23.42 42.40 12.10
C PHE A 185 22.45 41.49 11.34
N TYR A 186 21.24 41.97 11.02
CA TYR A 186 20.30 41.23 10.18
C TYR A 186 20.78 40.99 8.75
N LYS A 187 21.79 41.71 8.27
CA LYS A 187 22.37 41.45 6.94
C LYS A 187 23.31 40.24 6.96
N SER A 188 23.92 39.92 8.11
CA SER A 188 24.79 38.74 8.28
C SER A 188 24.03 37.49 8.72
N THR A 189 22.90 37.62 9.40
CA THR A 189 22.09 36.50 9.90
C THR A 189 21.58 35.49 8.83
N PRO A 190 21.18 35.90 7.61
CA PRO A 190 20.67 34.96 6.61
C PRO A 190 21.66 33.85 6.26
N ALA A 191 22.96 34.15 6.24
CA ALA A 191 24.00 33.17 5.92
C ALA A 191 24.08 32.06 6.98
N PHE A 192 23.92 32.41 8.26
CA PHE A 192 23.87 31.43 9.36
C PHE A 192 22.66 30.50 9.19
N PHE A 193 21.46 31.06 9.03
CA PHE A 193 20.24 30.27 8.90
C PHE A 193 20.22 29.39 7.65
N VAL A 194 20.78 29.84 6.53
CA VAL A 194 20.94 29.01 5.34
C VAL A 194 21.84 27.82 5.66
N ARG A 195 23.01 28.03 6.27
CA ARG A 195 23.97 26.96 6.58
C ARG A 195 23.45 25.95 7.60
N ILE A 196 22.84 26.39 8.70
CA ILE A 196 22.32 25.46 9.73
C ILE A 196 21.15 24.64 9.17
N THR A 197 20.27 25.26 8.38
CA THR A 197 19.14 24.59 7.74
C THR A 197 19.62 23.61 6.65
N GLU A 198 20.63 23.99 5.87
CA GLU A 198 21.22 23.12 4.85
C GLU A 198 21.87 21.88 5.47
N ASN A 199 22.63 22.06 6.56
CA ASN A 199 23.24 20.93 7.29
C ASN A 199 22.16 19.99 7.84
N ALA A 200 21.14 20.53 8.51
CA ALA A 200 20.06 19.73 9.07
C ALA A 200 19.25 18.97 7.98
N ASN A 201 18.95 19.63 6.86
CA ASN A 201 18.27 19.00 5.73
C ASN A 201 19.12 17.93 5.03
N ARG A 202 20.43 18.17 4.92
CA ARG A 202 21.37 17.21 4.33
C ARG A 202 21.43 15.93 5.17
N LEU A 203 21.50 16.05 6.50
CA LEU A 203 21.47 14.92 7.42
C LEU A 203 20.17 14.09 7.27
N LEU A 204 19.02 14.76 7.17
CA LEU A 204 17.75 14.08 6.88
C LEU A 204 17.77 13.38 5.52
N TYR A 205 18.26 14.04 4.48
CA TYR A 205 18.31 13.46 3.15
C TYR A 205 19.22 12.23 3.09
N GLU A 206 20.42 12.30 3.67
CA GLU A 206 21.34 11.16 3.78
C GLU A 206 20.71 10.01 4.57
N GLY A 207 20.05 10.32 5.70
CA GLY A 207 19.30 9.35 6.50
C GLY A 207 18.13 8.70 5.74
N THR A 208 17.37 9.45 4.93
CA THR A 208 16.28 8.88 4.10
C THR A 208 16.81 7.88 3.07
N ILE A 209 17.98 8.16 2.49
CA ILE A 209 18.62 7.26 1.52
C ILE A 209 19.10 6.00 2.23
N GLU A 210 19.75 6.16 3.39
CA GLU A 210 20.22 5.03 4.20
C GLU A 210 19.06 4.14 4.66
N LEU A 211 17.97 4.73 5.14
CA LEU A 211 16.77 4.00 5.51
C LEU A 211 16.21 3.21 4.34
N LYS A 212 16.14 3.81 3.15
CA LYS A 212 15.63 3.14 1.96
C LYS A 212 16.51 1.97 1.55
N LYS A 213 17.84 2.17 1.52
CA LYS A 213 18.81 1.10 1.23
C LYS A 213 18.70 -0.04 2.24
N LEU A 214 18.64 0.29 3.52
CA LEU A 214 18.52 -0.69 4.60
C LEU A 214 17.19 -1.47 4.52
N GLN A 215 16.08 -0.79 4.21
CA GLN A 215 14.78 -1.44 3.99
C GLN A 215 14.81 -2.41 2.81
N ASP A 216 15.46 -2.02 1.71
CA ASP A 216 15.61 -2.90 0.55
C ASP A 216 16.50 -4.12 0.88
N GLU A 217 17.58 -3.90 1.64
CA GLU A 217 18.50 -4.95 2.08
C GLU A 217 17.84 -5.93 3.07
N ILE A 218 17.10 -5.41 4.06
CA ILE A 218 16.32 -6.21 5.01
C ILE A 218 15.22 -6.99 4.29
N LYS A 219 14.53 -6.37 3.32
CA LYS A 219 13.53 -7.07 2.49
C LYS A 219 14.16 -8.24 1.74
N LYS A 220 15.37 -8.06 1.21
CA LYS A 220 16.14 -9.12 0.55
C LYS A 220 16.55 -10.22 1.54
N GLN A 221 17.05 -9.86 2.73
CA GLN A 221 17.43 -10.82 3.78
C GLN A 221 16.22 -11.61 4.29
N LYS A 222 15.08 -10.96 4.57
CA LYS A 222 13.83 -11.63 4.94
C LYS A 222 13.43 -12.66 3.89
N LYS A 223 13.48 -12.29 2.61
CA LYS A 223 13.21 -13.23 1.50
C LYS A 223 14.20 -14.40 1.48
N GLN A 224 15.48 -14.16 1.74
CA GLN A 224 16.49 -15.22 1.85
C GLN A 224 16.21 -16.17 3.03
N TYR A 225 15.84 -15.64 4.19
CA TYR A 225 15.49 -16.43 5.36
C TYR A 225 14.24 -17.27 5.12
N THR A 226 13.17 -16.72 4.53
CA THR A 226 11.98 -17.50 4.18
C THR A 226 12.27 -18.60 3.16
N ASN A 227 13.11 -18.32 2.15
CA ASN A 227 13.53 -19.34 1.19
C ASN A 227 14.37 -20.45 1.85
N LEU A 228 15.28 -20.09 2.76
CA LEU A 228 16.10 -21.04 3.51
C LEU A 228 15.26 -21.90 4.45
N GLU A 229 14.30 -21.30 5.15
CA GLU A 229 13.33 -22.01 5.99
C GLU A 229 12.56 -23.04 5.17
N LEU A 230 12.02 -22.65 4.01
CA LEU A 230 11.26 -23.55 3.14
C LEU A 230 12.14 -24.69 2.59
N LEU A 231 13.39 -24.39 2.22
CA LEU A 231 14.36 -25.41 1.80
C LEU A 231 14.63 -26.42 2.93
N LEU A 232 14.86 -25.94 4.15
CA LEU A 232 15.12 -26.80 5.31
C LEU A 232 13.91 -27.66 5.66
N ILE A 233 12.69 -27.10 5.61
CA ILE A 233 11.44 -27.84 5.79
C ILE A 233 11.33 -28.98 4.76
N LEU A 234 11.57 -28.71 3.47
CA LEU A 234 11.54 -29.72 2.42
C LEU A 234 12.57 -30.84 2.66
N ILE A 235 13.78 -30.49 3.08
CA ILE A 235 14.83 -31.47 3.42
C ILE A 235 14.38 -32.36 4.57
N ILE A 236 13.81 -31.79 5.65
CA ILE A 236 13.32 -32.55 6.80
C ILE A 236 12.21 -33.52 6.37
N ILE A 237 11.22 -33.04 5.59
CA ILE A 237 10.12 -33.86 5.08
C ILE A 237 10.67 -35.02 4.23
N PHE A 238 11.64 -34.73 3.35
CA PHE A 238 12.26 -35.75 2.50
C PHE A 238 13.02 -36.82 3.31
N ILE A 239 13.78 -36.41 4.33
CA ILE A 239 14.49 -37.34 5.23
C ILE A 239 13.50 -38.25 5.96
N VAL A 240 12.42 -37.68 6.52
CA VAL A 240 11.39 -38.45 7.23
C VAL A 240 10.69 -39.42 6.27
N ALA A 241 10.40 -39.00 5.03
CA ALA A 241 9.79 -39.84 4.01
C ALA A 241 10.70 -41.02 3.58
N ILE A 242 11.99 -40.77 3.36
CA ILE A 242 12.97 -41.83 3.04
C ILE A 242 13.04 -42.83 4.19
N LEU A 243 13.16 -42.35 5.44
CA LEU A 243 13.29 -43.23 6.59
C LEU A 243 12.03 -44.10 6.75
N GLY A 244 10.84 -43.50 6.58
CA GLY A 244 9.58 -44.24 6.56
C GLY A 244 9.50 -45.29 5.44
N PHE A 245 9.96 -44.95 4.24
CA PHE A 245 10.00 -45.86 3.09
C PHE A 245 10.95 -47.05 3.30
N LEU A 246 12.14 -46.81 3.84
CA LEU A 246 13.10 -47.87 4.16
C LEU A 246 12.53 -48.87 5.18
N ILE A 247 11.86 -48.36 6.22
CA ILE A 247 11.18 -49.19 7.22
C ILE A 247 10.07 -50.02 6.55
N ALA A 248 9.30 -49.43 5.63
CA ALA A 248 8.24 -50.13 4.91
C ALA A 248 8.76 -51.26 3.99
N ILE A 249 9.86 -51.03 3.25
CA ILE A 249 10.50 -52.07 2.44
C ILE A 249 10.93 -53.26 3.30
N GLN A 250 11.55 -52.99 4.45
CA GLN A 250 12.02 -54.02 5.36
C GLN A 250 10.86 -54.89 5.87
N ILE A 251 9.69 -54.31 6.12
CA ILE A 251 8.47 -55.05 6.49
C ILE A 251 8.03 -55.96 5.33
N ASN A 252 7.93 -55.44 4.11
CA ASN A 252 7.42 -56.19 2.96
C ASN A 252 8.30 -57.38 2.55
N LYS A 253 9.63 -57.20 2.55
CA LYS A 253 10.58 -58.27 2.19
C LYS A 253 10.47 -59.48 3.12
N ASN A 254 10.29 -59.23 4.41
CA ASN A 254 10.18 -60.29 5.40
C ASN A 254 8.84 -61.03 5.32
N THR A 255 7.77 -60.35 4.89
CA THR A 255 6.45 -60.99 4.69
C THR A 255 6.45 -61.93 3.48
N LYS A 256 7.09 -61.57 2.36
CA LYS A 256 7.09 -62.38 1.12
C LYS A 256 7.85 -63.70 1.22
N ASN A 257 8.98 -63.72 1.94
CA ASN A 257 9.79 -64.94 2.07
C ASN A 257 9.06 -66.06 2.82
N LEU A 258 8.09 -65.71 3.67
CA LEU A 258 7.27 -66.65 4.41
C LEU A 258 6.12 -67.24 3.56
N GLU A 259 5.71 -66.61 2.47
CA GLU A 259 4.58 -67.05 1.64
C GLU A 259 4.95 -67.97 0.47
N ILE A 260 6.21 -67.94 0.02
CA ILE A 260 6.66 -68.66 -1.19
C ILE A 260 6.76 -70.18 -0.98
N GLN A 261 6.90 -70.63 0.26
CA GLN A 261 7.17 -72.02 0.59
C GLN A 261 5.90 -72.90 0.72
N GLU A 262 4.73 -72.31 0.95
CA GLU A 262 3.44 -73.02 1.11
C GLU A 262 2.66 -73.22 -0.21
N ARG A 263 2.95 -72.46 -1.27
CA ARG A 263 2.06 -72.30 -2.44
C ARG A 263 2.21 -73.30 -3.60
N SER A 264 3.21 -74.19 -3.64
CA SER A 264 3.52 -74.90 -4.90
C SER A 264 2.71 -76.17 -5.21
N THR A 265 2.10 -76.87 -4.25
CA THR A 265 1.49 -78.21 -4.49
C THR A 265 -0.04 -78.25 -4.30
N ARG A 266 -0.60 -77.40 -3.43
CA ARG A 266 -2.04 -77.05 -3.41
C ARG A 266 -2.41 -76.10 -4.55
N GLY A 267 -1.42 -75.36 -5.07
CA GLY A 267 -1.56 -74.24 -6.00
C GLY A 267 -1.94 -74.54 -7.45
N ILE A 268 -2.58 -75.66 -7.78
CA ILE A 268 -3.23 -75.85 -9.11
C ILE A 268 -4.75 -75.84 -8.96
N LEU A 269 -5.31 -76.63 -8.04
CA LEU A 269 -6.74 -76.59 -7.70
C LEU A 269 -7.07 -75.36 -6.84
N ASP A 270 -6.16 -74.95 -5.94
CA ASP A 270 -6.27 -73.70 -5.16
C ASP A 270 -5.77 -72.46 -5.92
N ALA A 271 -5.16 -72.65 -7.10
CA ALA A 271 -4.85 -71.49 -7.96
C ALA A 271 -6.12 -70.84 -8.53
N GLN A 272 -7.25 -71.57 -8.55
CA GLN A 272 -8.57 -71.00 -8.78
C GLN A 272 -8.94 -70.15 -7.55
N LYS A 273 -9.04 -68.83 -7.71
CA LYS A 273 -9.33 -67.88 -6.61
C LYS A 273 -10.80 -67.90 -6.15
N ASN A 274 -11.68 -68.46 -6.96
CA ASN A 274 -13.09 -68.61 -6.69
C ASN A 274 -13.36 -69.93 -5.95
N ILE A 275 -14.45 -69.99 -5.20
CA ILE A 275 -14.87 -71.25 -4.56
C ILE A 275 -15.39 -72.15 -5.69
N VAL A 276 -14.77 -73.32 -5.85
CA VAL A 276 -15.17 -74.31 -6.85
C VAL A 276 -15.57 -75.57 -6.12
N VAL A 277 -16.82 -75.96 -6.29
CA VAL A 277 -17.42 -77.14 -5.69
C VAL A 277 -17.80 -78.10 -6.80
N VAL A 278 -17.38 -79.36 -6.68
CA VAL A 278 -17.75 -80.45 -7.59
C VAL A 278 -18.80 -81.28 -6.87
N SER A 279 -19.96 -81.51 -7.48
CA SER A 279 -21.09 -82.24 -6.90
C SER A 279 -21.66 -83.25 -7.91
N ASN A 280 -22.39 -84.26 -7.47
CA ASN A 280 -23.17 -85.15 -8.35
C ASN A 280 -24.64 -84.72 -8.51
N GLY A 281 -25.01 -83.55 -7.98
CA GLY A 281 -26.37 -83.02 -7.99
C GLY A 281 -27.15 -83.25 -6.69
N GLU A 282 -26.67 -84.11 -5.78
CA GLU A 282 -27.26 -84.31 -4.46
C GLU A 282 -26.28 -83.99 -3.31
N TYR A 283 -24.99 -84.32 -3.47
CA TYR A 283 -23.96 -84.02 -2.48
C TYR A 283 -22.65 -83.53 -3.11
N MET A 284 -21.84 -82.81 -2.34
CA MET A 284 -20.50 -82.36 -2.76
C MET A 284 -19.55 -83.57 -2.81
N ILE A 285 -18.70 -83.66 -3.85
CA ILE A 285 -17.73 -84.74 -4.09
C ILE A 285 -16.31 -84.28 -3.78
N ASP A 286 -15.95 -83.08 -4.22
CA ASP A 286 -14.62 -82.47 -4.06
C ASP A 286 -14.73 -80.94 -4.09
N ALA A 287 -13.80 -80.22 -3.47
CA ALA A 287 -13.72 -78.76 -3.56
C ALA A 287 -12.31 -78.23 -3.39
N ASN A 288 -12.04 -77.04 -3.95
CA ASN A 288 -10.78 -76.37 -3.75
C ASN A 288 -10.67 -75.78 -2.33
N GLN A 289 -9.45 -75.45 -1.90
CA GLN A 289 -9.23 -74.94 -0.55
C GLN A 289 -10.00 -73.64 -0.27
N ALA A 290 -10.34 -72.87 -1.30
CA ALA A 290 -11.18 -71.68 -1.15
C ALA A 290 -12.54 -71.97 -0.49
N LEU A 291 -13.10 -73.18 -0.62
CA LEU A 291 -14.33 -73.58 0.08
C LEU A 291 -14.08 -73.75 1.59
N VAL A 292 -13.06 -74.53 1.94
CA VAL A 292 -12.70 -74.84 3.33
C VAL A 292 -12.20 -73.61 4.06
N ASP A 293 -11.41 -72.76 3.38
CA ASP A 293 -10.94 -71.48 3.91
C ASP A 293 -12.08 -70.47 4.11
N PHE A 294 -13.21 -70.65 3.44
CA PHE A 294 -14.35 -69.76 3.59
C PHE A 294 -15.18 -70.10 4.84
N PHE A 295 -15.33 -71.38 5.21
CA PHE A 295 -16.09 -71.79 6.39
C PHE A 295 -15.18 -72.20 7.55
N ASP A 296 -15.21 -71.42 8.62
CA ASP A 296 -14.35 -71.67 9.78
C ASP A 296 -14.89 -72.84 10.63
N GLY A 297 -13.98 -73.71 11.10
CA GLY A 297 -14.32 -74.89 11.91
C GLY A 297 -13.93 -76.22 11.26
N TYR A 298 -13.61 -76.20 9.97
CA TYR A 298 -13.23 -77.37 9.19
C TYR A 298 -11.77 -77.29 8.78
N ASN A 299 -11.03 -78.37 9.00
CA ASN A 299 -9.60 -78.40 8.71
C ASN A 299 -9.31 -78.95 7.30
N SER A 300 -10.29 -79.62 6.70
CA SER A 300 -10.20 -80.22 5.37
C SER A 300 -11.58 -80.30 4.71
N PHE A 301 -11.62 -80.47 3.39
CA PHE A 301 -12.87 -80.66 2.67
C PHE A 301 -13.62 -81.90 3.17
N ASP A 302 -12.88 -82.97 3.48
CA ASP A 302 -13.44 -84.21 4.04
C ASP A 302 -14.08 -84.02 5.43
N ASP A 303 -13.69 -83.00 6.19
CA ASP A 303 -14.36 -82.66 7.46
C ASP A 303 -15.64 -81.85 7.22
N PHE A 304 -15.60 -80.90 6.27
CA PHE A 304 -16.75 -80.09 5.88
C PHE A 304 -17.89 -80.97 5.32
N GLN A 305 -17.55 -81.93 4.48
CA GLN A 305 -18.50 -82.83 3.82
C GLN A 305 -19.25 -83.78 4.78
N LYS A 306 -18.70 -84.04 5.98
CA LYS A 306 -19.35 -84.92 6.98
C LYS A 306 -20.52 -84.24 7.70
N GLU A 307 -20.46 -82.92 7.85
CA GLU A 307 -21.50 -82.14 8.53
C GLU A 307 -22.45 -81.45 7.55
N HIS A 308 -21.96 -81.14 6.34
CA HIS A 308 -22.71 -80.41 5.32
C HIS A 308 -22.67 -81.11 3.97
N ILE A 309 -23.85 -81.42 3.44
CA ILE A 309 -24.02 -82.24 2.24
C ILE A 309 -24.10 -81.33 1.00
N CYS A 310 -24.72 -80.16 1.12
CA CYS A 310 -24.89 -79.17 0.05
C CYS A 310 -24.26 -77.81 0.43
N ILE A 311 -23.71 -77.11 -0.57
CA ILE A 311 -23.27 -75.72 -0.39
C ILE A 311 -24.44 -74.73 -0.23
N CYS A 312 -25.62 -75.13 -0.69
CA CYS A 312 -26.84 -74.33 -0.67
C CYS A 312 -27.40 -74.09 0.74
N ASP A 313 -27.07 -74.96 1.70
CA ASP A 313 -27.45 -74.84 3.12
C ASP A 313 -26.98 -73.51 3.74
N PHE A 314 -26.00 -72.85 3.11
CA PHE A 314 -25.39 -71.62 3.58
C PHE A 314 -25.88 -70.36 2.86
N PHE A 315 -26.81 -70.48 1.91
CA PHE A 315 -27.35 -69.32 1.19
C PHE A 315 -28.31 -68.54 2.09
N VAL A 316 -28.05 -67.24 2.23
CA VAL A 316 -28.81 -66.34 3.09
C VAL A 316 -29.82 -65.58 2.25
N ASP A 317 -31.08 -65.56 2.69
CA ASP A 317 -32.10 -64.70 2.11
C ASP A 317 -31.87 -63.24 2.52
N ILE A 318 -31.63 -62.40 1.52
CA ILE A 318 -31.42 -60.96 1.69
C ILE A 318 -32.54 -60.12 1.04
N ASN A 319 -33.66 -60.75 0.68
CA ASN A 319 -34.85 -60.13 0.08
C ASN A 319 -34.55 -59.31 -1.19
N ASP A 320 -33.79 -59.89 -2.12
CA ASP A 320 -33.47 -59.32 -3.44
C ASP A 320 -33.58 -60.43 -4.50
N ASP A 321 -34.37 -60.21 -5.56
CA ASP A 321 -34.71 -61.18 -6.60
C ASP A 321 -33.51 -61.63 -7.47
N ASP A 322 -32.37 -60.96 -7.33
CA ASP A 322 -31.10 -61.36 -7.96
C ASP A 322 -30.30 -62.36 -7.12
N TYR A 323 -30.71 -62.64 -5.88
CA TYR A 323 -30.06 -63.58 -4.97
C TYR A 323 -30.77 -64.94 -4.94
N VAL A 324 -30.01 -65.98 -5.21
CA VAL A 324 -30.47 -67.37 -5.20
C VAL A 324 -30.42 -67.90 -3.78
N ILE A 325 -31.49 -68.58 -3.39
CA ILE A 325 -31.63 -69.27 -2.09
C ILE A 325 -32.13 -70.68 -2.33
N ASP A 326 -32.02 -71.55 -1.34
CA ASP A 326 -32.53 -72.92 -1.45
C ASP A 326 -34.06 -72.95 -1.28
N LYS A 327 -34.79 -72.79 -2.39
CA LYS A 327 -36.27 -72.86 -2.45
C LYS A 327 -36.72 -73.59 -3.71
N ASP A 328 -37.98 -74.02 -3.71
CA ASP A 328 -38.59 -74.62 -4.89
C ASP A 328 -38.84 -73.56 -5.98
N TYR A 329 -38.11 -73.66 -7.09
CA TYR A 329 -38.23 -72.79 -8.26
C TYR A 329 -39.12 -73.45 -9.31
N ASP A 330 -40.43 -73.52 -9.05
CA ASP A 330 -41.44 -74.14 -9.93
C ASP A 330 -41.13 -75.62 -10.28
N GLY A 331 -40.78 -76.42 -9.26
CA GLY A 331 -40.46 -77.85 -9.36
C GLY A 331 -39.00 -78.16 -9.70
N ARG A 332 -38.08 -77.20 -9.50
CA ARG A 332 -36.65 -77.31 -9.85
C ARG A 332 -35.75 -76.94 -8.68
N MET A 333 -34.58 -77.58 -8.60
CA MET A 333 -33.54 -77.25 -7.62
C MET A 333 -32.78 -75.97 -8.03
N TRP A 334 -32.18 -75.27 -7.07
CA TRP A 334 -31.47 -73.99 -7.30
C TRP A 334 -30.39 -74.06 -8.39
N PHE A 335 -29.67 -75.18 -8.52
CA PHE A 335 -28.63 -75.34 -9.54
C PHE A 335 -29.21 -75.60 -10.94
N GLU A 336 -30.39 -76.22 -11.03
CA GLU A 336 -31.12 -76.41 -12.30
C GLU A 336 -31.69 -75.06 -12.78
N TYR A 337 -32.21 -74.24 -11.86
CA TYR A 337 -32.65 -72.87 -12.16
C TYR A 337 -31.52 -72.00 -12.74
N ILE A 338 -30.29 -72.11 -12.22
CA ILE A 338 -29.10 -71.42 -12.75
C ILE A 338 -28.74 -71.94 -14.15
N LEU A 339 -28.78 -73.25 -14.37
CA LEU A 339 -28.46 -73.88 -15.65
C LEU A 339 -29.47 -73.51 -16.76
N ASP A 340 -30.75 -73.40 -16.41
CA ASP A 340 -31.83 -73.06 -17.35
C ASP A 340 -31.93 -71.56 -17.66
N ASN A 341 -31.30 -70.71 -16.84
CA ASN A 341 -31.24 -69.25 -17.03
C ASN A 341 -29.78 -68.73 -17.15
N PRO A 342 -29.02 -69.17 -18.16
CA PRO A 342 -27.59 -68.85 -18.27
C PRO A 342 -27.32 -67.37 -18.58
N SER A 343 -28.33 -66.61 -19.02
CA SER A 343 -28.22 -65.19 -19.36
C SER A 343 -28.47 -64.24 -18.18
N LYS A 344 -28.99 -64.73 -17.04
CA LYS A 344 -29.22 -63.93 -15.84
C LYS A 344 -28.01 -64.02 -14.92
N LEU A 345 -27.59 -62.90 -14.33
CA LEU A 345 -26.51 -62.88 -13.34
C LEU A 345 -27.06 -63.27 -11.97
N HIS A 346 -26.73 -64.48 -11.52
CA HIS A 346 -27.18 -64.99 -10.23
C HIS A 346 -26.18 -64.64 -9.13
N LYS A 347 -26.66 -64.18 -7.98
CA LYS A 347 -25.83 -63.87 -6.81
C LYS A 347 -26.24 -64.74 -5.63
N VAL A 348 -25.33 -64.93 -4.68
CA VAL A 348 -25.63 -65.54 -3.38
C VAL A 348 -24.89 -64.78 -2.29
N ALA A 349 -25.47 -64.79 -1.09
CA ALA A 349 -24.83 -64.26 0.10
C ALA A 349 -24.63 -65.39 1.11
N MET A 350 -23.45 -65.44 1.72
CA MET A 350 -23.09 -66.48 2.70
C MET A 350 -22.39 -65.84 3.89
N TYR A 351 -22.65 -66.36 5.09
CA TYR A 351 -21.95 -65.92 6.29
C TYR A 351 -20.61 -66.63 6.45
N LYS A 352 -19.59 -65.84 6.82
CA LYS A 352 -18.33 -66.34 7.37
C LYS A 352 -18.15 -65.70 8.75
N GLN A 353 -18.21 -66.50 9.82
CA GLN A 353 -18.06 -66.02 11.21
C GLN A 353 -18.87 -64.73 11.48
N GLU A 354 -20.17 -64.79 11.21
CA GLU A 354 -21.12 -63.68 11.40
C GLU A 354 -20.93 -62.46 10.45
N VAL A 355 -19.97 -62.50 9.51
CA VAL A 355 -19.78 -61.48 8.48
C VAL A 355 -20.39 -61.93 7.15
N LEU A 356 -21.27 -61.12 6.58
CA LEU A 356 -21.94 -61.42 5.32
C LEU A 356 -21.01 -61.16 4.13
N ASN A 357 -20.81 -62.19 3.30
CA ASN A 357 -20.00 -62.13 2.08
C ASN A 357 -20.89 -62.37 0.85
N TYR A 358 -20.54 -61.73 -0.26
CA TYR A 358 -21.33 -61.74 -1.49
C TYR A 358 -20.58 -62.43 -2.62
N PHE A 359 -21.30 -63.25 -3.39
CA PHE A 359 -20.75 -64.04 -4.48
C PHE A 359 -21.63 -63.98 -5.72
N THR A 360 -21.03 -64.08 -6.90
CA THR A 360 -21.76 -64.45 -8.12
C THR A 360 -21.66 -65.96 -8.30
N ILE A 361 -22.78 -66.62 -8.54
CA ILE A 361 -22.84 -68.08 -8.68
C ILE A 361 -23.06 -68.49 -10.12
N SER A 362 -22.34 -69.52 -10.55
CA SER A 362 -22.51 -70.15 -11.86
C SER A 362 -22.40 -71.67 -11.71
N ALA A 363 -23.17 -72.41 -12.51
CA ALA A 363 -23.16 -73.86 -12.50
C ALA A 363 -22.93 -74.38 -13.93
N SER A 364 -22.24 -75.50 -14.05
CA SER A 364 -22.04 -76.22 -15.32
C SER A 364 -22.16 -77.71 -15.10
N LYS A 365 -22.90 -78.41 -15.97
CA LYS A 365 -23.11 -79.86 -15.90
C LYS A 365 -22.22 -80.57 -16.91
N LYS A 366 -21.48 -81.59 -16.46
CA LYS A 366 -20.64 -82.44 -17.29
C LYS A 366 -21.05 -83.91 -17.13
N VAL A 367 -21.46 -84.53 -18.23
CA VAL A 367 -21.88 -85.93 -18.25
C VAL A 367 -20.63 -86.81 -18.34
N LEU A 368 -20.55 -87.81 -17.48
CA LEU A 368 -19.42 -88.75 -17.40
C LEU A 368 -19.77 -90.07 -18.10
N ASP A 369 -20.95 -90.65 -17.83
CA ASP A 369 -21.48 -91.89 -18.45
C ASP A 369 -23.03 -91.87 -18.54
N THR A 370 -23.69 -92.90 -19.11
CA THR A 370 -25.15 -92.97 -19.35
C THR A 370 -26.03 -92.76 -18.10
N ASN A 371 -25.49 -93.03 -16.90
CA ASN A 371 -26.18 -92.81 -15.62
C ASN A 371 -25.46 -91.83 -14.67
N ASN A 372 -24.28 -91.29 -15.01
CA ASN A 372 -23.46 -90.48 -14.09
C ASN A 372 -23.11 -89.11 -14.67
N PHE A 373 -23.32 -88.05 -13.88
CA PHE A 373 -22.90 -86.70 -14.20
C PHE A 373 -22.29 -86.01 -12.99
N ILE A 374 -21.50 -84.96 -13.23
CA ILE A 374 -21.04 -84.03 -12.20
C ILE A 374 -21.48 -82.61 -12.55
N VAL A 375 -21.77 -81.83 -11.53
CA VAL A 375 -22.06 -80.40 -11.59
C VAL A 375 -20.89 -79.68 -10.94
N ILE A 376 -20.29 -78.76 -11.69
CA ILE A 376 -19.26 -77.87 -11.19
C ILE A 376 -19.92 -76.54 -10.92
N VAL A 377 -19.92 -76.14 -9.65
CA VAL A 377 -20.44 -74.86 -9.18
C VAL A 377 -19.25 -73.96 -8.87
N ALA A 378 -19.24 -72.77 -9.46
CA ALA A 378 -18.22 -71.76 -9.23
C ALA A 378 -18.86 -70.53 -8.60
N LEU A 379 -18.37 -70.15 -7.41
CA LEU A 379 -18.76 -68.94 -6.70
C LEU A 379 -17.59 -67.94 -6.69
N ASN A 380 -17.74 -66.83 -7.39
CA ASN A 380 -16.74 -65.77 -7.40
C ASN A 380 -17.08 -64.73 -6.33
N ASN A 381 -16.18 -64.54 -5.37
CA ASN A 381 -16.37 -63.56 -4.30
C ASN A 381 -16.30 -62.13 -4.87
N ILE A 382 -17.37 -61.35 -4.67
CA ILE A 382 -17.48 -59.94 -5.08
C ILE A 382 -17.55 -58.97 -3.89
N THR A 383 -17.21 -59.46 -2.69
CA THR A 383 -17.30 -58.68 -1.44
C THR A 383 -16.34 -57.49 -1.48
N LYS A 384 -15.12 -57.68 -1.99
CA LYS A 384 -14.12 -56.61 -2.10
C LYS A 384 -14.54 -55.53 -3.09
N GLU A 385 -15.24 -55.88 -4.16
CA GLU A 385 -15.76 -54.92 -5.14
C GLU A 385 -16.89 -54.08 -4.52
N ILE A 386 -17.76 -54.70 -3.72
CA ILE A 386 -18.81 -53.98 -2.97
C ILE A 386 -18.20 -53.10 -1.87
N GLU A 387 -17.18 -53.59 -1.16
CA GLU A 387 -16.44 -52.81 -0.17
C GLU A 387 -15.66 -51.66 -0.80
N ALA A 388 -14.97 -51.88 -1.93
CA ALA A 388 -14.27 -50.85 -2.67
C ALA A 388 -15.22 -49.77 -3.19
N GLN A 389 -16.44 -50.13 -3.60
CA GLN A 389 -17.48 -49.14 -3.93
C GLN A 389 -17.90 -48.32 -2.70
N LYS A 390 -17.99 -48.94 -1.51
CA LYS A 390 -18.25 -48.22 -0.25
C LYS A 390 -17.08 -47.31 0.15
N GLU A 391 -15.84 -47.77 0.02
CA GLU A 391 -14.64 -46.98 0.29
C GLU A 391 -14.50 -45.80 -0.67
N LEU A 392 -14.75 -46.01 -1.97
CA LEU A 392 -14.75 -44.95 -2.97
C LEU A 392 -15.78 -43.87 -2.63
N LYS A 393 -16.97 -44.28 -2.15
CA LYS A 393 -18.00 -43.36 -1.67
C LYS A 393 -17.53 -42.59 -0.43
N ALA A 394 -16.84 -43.23 0.51
CA ALA A 394 -16.27 -42.57 1.68
C ALA A 394 -15.14 -41.59 1.32
N LEU A 395 -14.29 -41.94 0.35
CA LEU A 395 -13.23 -41.09 -0.16
C LEU A 395 -13.80 -39.85 -0.87
N ASN A 396 -14.84 -40.03 -1.69
CA ASN A 396 -15.54 -38.91 -2.33
C ASN A 396 -16.13 -37.95 -1.29
N ASN A 397 -16.76 -38.45 -0.23
CA ASN A 397 -17.26 -37.61 0.85
C ASN A 397 -16.13 -36.85 1.57
N ASN A 398 -14.95 -37.47 1.74
CA ASN A 398 -13.78 -36.80 2.31
C ASN A 398 -13.23 -35.70 1.37
N LEU A 399 -13.16 -35.98 0.07
CA LEU A 399 -12.79 -35.00 -0.94
C LEU A 399 -13.75 -33.81 -0.96
N GLU A 400 -15.06 -34.04 -0.86
CA GLU A 400 -16.06 -32.97 -0.73
C GLU A 400 -15.79 -32.10 0.51
N ASN A 401 -15.52 -32.71 1.67
CA ASN A 401 -15.17 -31.97 2.89
C ASN A 401 -13.88 -31.14 2.73
N ILE A 402 -12.86 -31.67 2.06
CA ILE A 402 -11.60 -30.94 1.79
C ILE A 402 -11.87 -29.77 0.83
N ILE A 403 -12.66 -30.00 -0.23
CA ILE A 403 -13.04 -28.97 -1.19
C ILE A 403 -13.83 -27.86 -0.48
N ASP A 404 -14.76 -28.20 0.40
CA ASP A 404 -15.52 -27.22 1.18
C ASP A 404 -14.61 -26.41 2.12
N HIS A 405 -13.69 -27.08 2.81
CA HIS A 405 -12.71 -26.39 3.67
C HIS A 405 -11.82 -25.44 2.85
N LYS A 406 -11.30 -25.89 1.71
CA LYS A 406 -10.45 -25.07 0.82
C LYS A 406 -11.23 -23.93 0.18
N THR A 407 -12.50 -24.15 -0.17
CA THR A 407 -13.37 -23.11 -0.70
C THR A 407 -13.65 -22.04 0.35
N LYS A 408 -13.82 -22.43 1.62
CA LYS A 408 -13.98 -21.50 2.74
C LYS A 408 -12.70 -20.68 2.98
N GLU A 409 -11.54 -21.33 3.02
CA GLU A 409 -10.23 -20.67 3.15
C GLU A 409 -10.00 -19.64 2.02
N LEU A 410 -10.37 -19.98 0.79
CA LEU A 410 -10.23 -19.09 -0.37
C LEU A 410 -11.20 -17.89 -0.29
N LYS A 411 -12.43 -18.11 0.18
CA LYS A 411 -13.39 -17.01 0.44
C LYS A 411 -12.90 -16.07 1.53
N ASP A 412 -12.35 -16.61 2.62
CA ASP A 412 -11.81 -15.81 3.72
C ASP A 412 -10.57 -15.01 3.28
N LEU A 413 -9.69 -15.62 2.47
CA LEU A 413 -8.55 -14.93 1.88
C LEU A 413 -8.97 -13.80 0.93
N ASN A 414 -9.95 -14.05 0.05
CA ASN A 414 -10.49 -13.02 -0.83
C ASN A 414 -11.09 -11.87 -0.05
N ARG A 415 -11.87 -12.15 1.01
CA ARG A 415 -12.43 -11.12 1.88
C ARG A 415 -11.34 -10.28 2.56
N ASN A 416 -10.28 -10.91 3.05
CA ASN A 416 -9.16 -10.21 3.66
C ASN A 416 -8.39 -9.35 2.65
N LEU A 417 -8.22 -9.84 1.42
CA LEU A 417 -7.61 -9.08 0.33
C LEU A 417 -8.48 -7.87 -0.04
N GLU A 418 -9.80 -8.01 -0.14
CA GLU A 418 -10.71 -6.91 -0.41
C GLU A 418 -10.64 -5.82 0.67
N ILE A 419 -10.60 -6.21 1.95
CA ILE A 419 -10.42 -5.27 3.07
C ILE A 419 -9.10 -4.52 2.93
N LYS A 420 -8.00 -5.24 2.70
CA LYS A 420 -6.65 -4.64 2.59
C LYS A 420 -6.52 -3.71 1.38
N ILE A 421 -7.12 -4.06 0.25
CA ILE A 421 -7.18 -3.21 -0.94
C ILE A 421 -7.95 -1.92 -0.61
N LYS A 422 -9.09 -2.04 0.07
CA LYS A 422 -9.90 -0.88 0.46
C LYS A 422 -9.14 0.06 1.40
N GLU A 423 -8.41 -0.49 2.36
CA GLU A 423 -7.55 0.28 3.27
C GLU A 423 -6.41 1.00 2.53
N GLU A 424 -5.69 0.32 1.64
CA GLU A 424 -4.61 0.95 0.86
C GLU A 424 -5.14 2.01 -0.11
N VAL A 425 -6.31 1.81 -0.72
CA VAL A 425 -6.95 2.83 -1.58
C VAL A 425 -7.30 4.08 -0.78
N GLU A 426 -7.85 3.94 0.43
CA GLU A 426 -8.20 5.09 1.25
C GLU A 426 -6.94 5.82 1.76
N LYS A 427 -5.91 5.08 2.17
CA LYS A 427 -4.60 5.65 2.53
C LYS A 427 -3.95 6.41 1.37
N ASN A 428 -4.10 5.92 0.14
CA ASN A 428 -3.58 6.60 -1.04
C ASN A 428 -4.36 7.90 -1.32
N ARG A 429 -5.69 7.88 -1.15
CA ARG A 429 -6.51 9.10 -1.23
C ARG A 429 -6.15 10.16 -0.19
N GLU A 430 -5.84 9.74 1.03
CA GLU A 430 -5.38 10.67 2.08
C GLU A 430 -4.03 11.29 1.72
N LYS A 431 -3.10 10.51 1.18
CA LYS A 431 -1.83 11.03 0.65
C LYS A 431 -2.05 12.03 -0.48
N ASP A 432 -2.91 11.71 -1.45
CA ASP A 432 -3.24 12.63 -2.54
C ASP A 432 -3.83 13.95 -2.02
N LYS A 433 -4.74 13.90 -1.04
CA LYS A 433 -5.30 15.10 -0.38
C LYS A 433 -4.20 15.93 0.30
N ALA A 434 -3.31 15.28 1.06
CA ALA A 434 -2.20 15.96 1.73
C ALA A 434 -1.22 16.60 0.73
N LEU A 435 -0.97 15.94 -0.40
CA LEU A 435 -0.07 16.43 -1.44
C LEU A 435 -0.71 17.57 -2.25
N ILE A 436 -2.01 17.51 -2.54
CA ILE A 436 -2.77 18.65 -3.07
C ILE A 436 -2.65 19.84 -2.11
N GLN A 437 -2.78 19.61 -0.81
CA GLN A 437 -2.64 20.66 0.19
C GLN A 437 -1.22 21.24 0.25
N GLN A 438 -0.18 20.41 0.15
CA GLN A 438 1.21 20.85 0.07
C GLN A 438 1.48 21.65 -1.22
N GLY A 439 0.93 21.21 -2.35
CA GLY A 439 0.98 21.93 -3.63
C GLY A 439 0.30 23.31 -3.54
N ARG A 440 -0.86 23.40 -2.86
CA ARG A 440 -1.53 24.66 -2.55
C ARG A 440 -0.64 25.58 -1.71
N PHE A 441 0.03 25.04 -0.69
CA PHE A 441 0.96 25.81 0.15
C PHE A 441 2.23 26.26 -0.59
N ALA A 442 2.76 25.46 -1.50
CA ALA A 442 3.89 25.85 -2.34
C ALA A 442 3.52 27.02 -3.28
N ALA A 443 2.36 26.93 -3.94
CA ALA A 443 1.82 28.02 -4.75
C ALA A 443 1.58 29.29 -3.91
N LEU A 444 1.04 29.14 -2.69
CA LEU A 444 0.91 30.24 -1.72
C LEU A 444 2.26 30.90 -1.43
N GLY A 445 3.32 30.12 -1.20
CA GLY A 445 4.67 30.66 -0.92
C GLY A 445 5.21 31.51 -2.07
N GLU A 446 5.06 31.05 -3.30
CA GLU A 446 5.46 31.82 -4.49
C GLU A 446 4.62 33.11 -4.65
N MET A 447 3.31 33.03 -4.41
CA MET A 447 2.40 34.18 -4.47
C MET A 447 2.69 35.21 -3.37
N ILE A 448 3.03 34.79 -2.15
CA ILE A 448 3.48 35.69 -1.08
C ILE A 448 4.71 36.48 -1.52
N GLY A 449 5.65 35.82 -2.23
CA GLY A 449 6.79 36.48 -2.85
C GLY A 449 6.38 37.57 -3.84
N ASN A 450 5.44 37.24 -4.74
CA ASN A 450 4.92 38.18 -5.74
C ASN A 450 4.22 39.38 -5.09
N ILE A 451 3.47 39.16 -4.01
CA ILE A 451 2.75 40.22 -3.28
C ILE A 451 3.68 41.10 -2.48
N ALA A 452 4.70 40.51 -1.83
CA ALA A 452 5.74 41.29 -1.17
C ALA A 452 6.45 42.23 -2.17
N HIS A 453 6.65 41.77 -3.41
CA HIS A 453 7.14 42.61 -4.50
C HIS A 453 6.14 43.69 -4.91
N GLN A 454 4.86 43.34 -5.07
CA GLN A 454 3.80 44.30 -5.39
C GLN A 454 3.64 45.38 -4.35
N TRP A 455 3.73 45.08 -3.05
CA TRP A 455 3.62 46.07 -1.97
C TRP A 455 4.78 47.04 -1.93
N ARG A 456 5.98 46.60 -2.33
CA ARG A 456 7.16 47.45 -2.36
C ARG A 456 6.98 48.66 -3.28
N GLN A 457 6.24 48.52 -4.38
CA GLN A 457 5.98 49.59 -5.34
C GLN A 457 5.14 50.76 -4.77
N PRO A 458 3.90 50.57 -4.30
CA PRO A 458 3.11 51.64 -3.69
C PRO A 458 3.74 52.15 -2.40
N LEU A 459 4.42 51.31 -1.60
CA LEU A 459 5.17 51.79 -0.43
C LEU A 459 6.31 52.74 -0.82
N SER A 460 7.04 52.43 -1.90
CA SER A 460 8.08 53.32 -2.43
C SER A 460 7.49 54.61 -2.98
N ALA A 461 6.35 54.54 -3.66
CA ALA A 461 5.64 55.71 -4.17
C ALA A 461 5.13 56.60 -3.02
N ILE A 462 4.56 56.02 -1.96
CA ILE A 462 4.18 56.72 -0.73
C ILE A 462 5.40 57.40 -0.12
N SER A 463 6.50 56.66 0.10
CA SER A 463 7.72 57.21 0.69
C SER A 463 8.30 58.36 -0.13
N SER A 464 8.30 58.23 -1.46
CA SER A 464 8.77 59.28 -2.37
C SER A 464 7.87 60.51 -2.34
N THR A 465 6.55 60.30 -2.33
CA THR A 465 5.55 61.38 -2.32
C THR A 465 5.64 62.16 -1.01
N VAL A 466 5.73 61.46 0.12
CA VAL A 466 5.88 62.08 1.46
C VAL A 466 7.22 62.80 1.57
N SER A 467 8.32 62.23 1.08
CA SER A 467 9.63 62.89 1.10
C SER A 467 9.65 64.15 0.24
N SER A 468 9.03 64.09 -0.95
CA SER A 468 8.91 65.25 -1.83
C SER A 468 8.03 66.34 -1.22
N MET A 469 6.93 65.95 -0.58
CA MET A 469 6.03 66.85 0.14
C MET A 469 6.75 67.54 1.30
N GLN A 470 7.53 66.79 2.10
CA GLN A 470 8.32 67.35 3.19
C GLN A 470 9.37 68.35 2.67
N LEU A 471 10.10 68.01 1.61
CA LEU A 471 11.10 68.89 1.02
C LEU A 471 10.48 70.19 0.48
N GLN A 472 9.32 70.12 -0.17
CA GLN A 472 8.61 71.30 -0.66
C GLN A 472 8.16 72.23 0.47
N ILE A 473 7.78 71.66 1.62
CA ILE A 473 7.44 72.42 2.83
C ILE A 473 8.69 73.09 3.42
N GLU A 474 9.79 72.34 3.57
CA GLU A 474 11.06 72.87 4.12
C GLU A 474 11.66 74.00 3.26
N LEU A 475 11.50 73.91 1.94
CA LEU A 475 11.95 74.94 0.99
C LEU A 475 10.95 76.10 0.82
N ASN A 476 9.82 76.09 1.53
CA ASN A 476 8.76 77.11 1.44
C ASN A 476 8.18 77.31 0.01
N ILE A 477 8.21 76.25 -0.81
CA ILE A 477 7.68 76.25 -2.19
C ILE A 477 6.35 75.50 -2.33
N ALA A 478 5.88 74.84 -1.28
CA ALA A 478 4.62 74.08 -1.29
C ALA A 478 3.39 74.99 -1.24
N THR A 479 2.44 74.80 -2.17
CA THR A 479 1.09 75.37 -2.03
C THR A 479 0.16 74.45 -1.23
N LYS A 480 -0.96 74.98 -0.75
CA LYS A 480 -2.02 74.16 -0.12
C LYS A 480 -2.54 73.06 -1.06
N ASP A 481 -2.61 73.33 -2.35
CA ASP A 481 -3.09 72.37 -3.34
C ASP A 481 -2.06 71.26 -3.60
N ASP A 482 -0.76 71.56 -3.60
CA ASP A 482 0.30 70.55 -3.71
C ASP A 482 0.28 69.56 -2.54
N ILE A 483 0.05 70.08 -1.33
CA ILE A 483 -0.11 69.29 -0.11
C ILE A 483 -1.35 68.38 -0.23
N LYS A 484 -2.48 68.93 -0.67
CA LYS A 484 -3.73 68.17 -0.84
C LYS A 484 -3.60 67.08 -1.91
N ASN A 485 -2.91 67.37 -3.02
CA ASN A 485 -2.66 66.43 -4.11
C ASN A 485 -1.71 65.29 -3.69
N SER A 486 -0.66 65.61 -2.94
CA SER A 486 0.26 64.62 -2.38
C SER A 486 -0.45 63.71 -1.37
N TYR A 487 -1.27 64.27 -0.48
CA TYR A 487 -2.10 63.50 0.45
C TYR A 487 -3.08 62.57 -0.28
N SER A 488 -3.81 63.09 -1.28
CA SER A 488 -4.72 62.29 -2.10
C SER A 488 -3.99 61.15 -2.83
N SER A 489 -2.77 61.39 -3.32
CA SER A 489 -1.96 60.36 -3.99
C SER A 489 -1.54 59.26 -3.01
N VAL A 490 -1.10 59.64 -1.80
CA VAL A 490 -0.78 58.69 -0.74
C VAL A 490 -2.00 57.83 -0.37
N MET A 491 -3.17 58.45 -0.20
CA MET A 491 -4.40 57.71 0.13
C MET A 491 -4.80 56.72 -0.96
N LYS A 492 -4.65 57.08 -2.25
CA LYS A 492 -4.88 56.13 -3.36
C LYS A 492 -3.96 54.91 -3.28
N TYR A 493 -2.68 55.10 -2.94
CA TYR A 493 -1.75 53.96 -2.77
C TYR A 493 -2.08 53.11 -1.54
N VAL A 494 -2.55 53.71 -0.44
CA VAL A 494 -3.02 52.98 0.74
C VAL A 494 -4.27 52.16 0.42
N GLU A 495 -5.23 52.73 -0.31
CA GLU A 495 -6.44 52.04 -0.72
C GLU A 495 -6.13 50.89 -1.68
N PHE A 496 -5.21 51.10 -2.63
CA PHE A 496 -4.69 50.04 -3.48
C PHE A 496 -4.06 48.89 -2.68
N LEU A 497 -3.24 49.20 -1.67
CA LEU A 497 -2.64 48.19 -0.78
C LEU A 497 -3.70 47.40 -0.01
N ASN A 498 -4.71 48.08 0.54
CA ASN A 498 -5.81 47.44 1.26
C ASN A 498 -6.64 46.53 0.35
N GLN A 499 -6.97 46.98 -0.85
CA GLN A 499 -7.69 46.16 -1.84
C GLN A 499 -6.87 44.92 -2.20
N THR A 500 -5.57 45.08 -2.45
CA THR A 500 -4.66 43.96 -2.73
C THR A 500 -4.62 42.93 -1.58
N ILE A 501 -4.66 43.38 -0.32
CA ILE A 501 -4.71 42.50 0.86
C ILE A 501 -6.02 41.71 0.89
N GLU A 502 -7.15 42.35 0.63
CA GLU A 502 -8.46 41.68 0.62
C GLU A 502 -8.61 40.73 -0.56
N ASP A 503 -8.11 41.09 -1.74
CA ASP A 503 -8.07 40.22 -2.92
C ASP A 503 -7.22 38.98 -2.64
N PHE A 504 -6.07 39.15 -1.97
CA PHE A 504 -5.26 38.03 -1.51
C PHE A 504 -5.98 37.17 -0.46
N ARG A 505 -6.62 37.79 0.54
CA ARG A 505 -7.29 37.06 1.61
C ARG A 505 -8.52 36.30 1.11
N SER A 506 -9.24 36.86 0.13
CA SER A 506 -10.38 36.21 -0.50
C SER A 506 -9.94 35.00 -1.33
N PHE A 507 -8.82 35.09 -2.04
CA PHE A 507 -8.25 34.00 -2.85
C PHE A 507 -7.99 32.70 -2.06
N PHE A 508 -7.60 32.78 -0.79
CA PHE A 508 -7.32 31.59 0.03
C PHE A 508 -8.50 31.09 0.85
N ARG A 509 -9.67 31.73 0.77
CA ARG A 509 -10.88 31.15 1.37
C ARG A 509 -11.31 29.96 0.52
N LYS A 510 -11.53 28.81 1.17
CA LYS A 510 -12.26 27.72 0.54
C LYS A 510 -13.67 28.22 0.21
N ASP A 511 -14.00 28.25 -1.08
CA ASP A 511 -15.37 28.42 -1.50
C ASP A 511 -16.17 27.21 -0.99
N LYS A 512 -17.18 27.46 -0.16
CA LYS A 512 -18.01 26.39 0.42
C LYS A 512 -19.14 25.97 -0.51
N GLU A 513 -19.56 26.86 -1.40
CA GLU A 513 -20.70 26.70 -2.29
C GLU A 513 -20.39 27.31 -3.66
N ALA A 514 -20.97 26.71 -4.70
CA ALA A 514 -20.84 27.22 -6.06
C ALA A 514 -21.74 28.46 -6.24
N VAL A 515 -21.17 29.54 -6.75
CA VAL A 515 -21.85 30.83 -6.95
C VAL A 515 -21.88 31.20 -8.43
N LYS A 516 -22.81 32.07 -8.83
CA LYS A 516 -22.76 32.74 -10.13
C LYS A 516 -21.69 33.82 -10.09
N PHE A 517 -20.78 33.82 -11.06
CA PHE A 517 -19.71 34.81 -11.16
C PHE A 517 -19.36 35.12 -12.63
N ASN A 518 -18.67 36.23 -12.83
CA ASN A 518 -18.11 36.62 -14.13
C ASN A 518 -16.66 36.16 -14.24
N VAL A 519 -16.35 35.34 -15.25
CA VAL A 519 -15.01 34.80 -15.49
C VAL A 519 -14.01 35.90 -15.82
N ILE A 520 -14.45 37.00 -16.46
CA ILE A 520 -13.58 38.13 -16.82
C ILE A 520 -13.05 38.83 -15.57
N ASP A 521 -13.86 38.95 -14.51
CA ASP A 521 -13.41 39.55 -13.24
C ASP A 521 -12.34 38.68 -12.57
N VAL A 522 -12.53 37.36 -12.58
CA VAL A 522 -11.54 36.40 -12.06
C VAL A 522 -10.23 36.46 -12.85
N LEU A 523 -10.31 36.61 -14.17
CA LEU A 523 -9.14 36.77 -15.05
C LEU A 523 -8.41 38.09 -14.75
N ASN A 524 -9.13 39.21 -14.66
CA ASN A 524 -8.55 40.51 -14.35
C ASN A 524 -7.87 40.53 -12.98
N ASN A 525 -8.48 39.93 -11.96
CA ASN A 525 -7.89 39.80 -10.63
C ASN A 525 -6.60 38.97 -10.67
N SER A 526 -6.62 37.85 -11.40
CA SER A 526 -5.43 37.00 -11.59
C SER A 526 -4.29 37.75 -12.27
N LEU A 527 -4.59 38.54 -13.31
CA LEU A 527 -3.61 39.38 -14.01
C LEU A 527 -3.09 40.52 -13.16
N CYS A 528 -3.95 41.11 -12.31
CA CYS A 528 -3.56 42.13 -11.36
C CYS A 528 -2.46 41.59 -10.43
N ILE A 529 -2.63 40.38 -9.89
CA ILE A 529 -1.66 39.70 -9.00
C ILE A 529 -0.33 39.41 -9.71
N THR A 530 -0.34 39.09 -11.01
CA THR A 530 0.91 38.78 -11.75
C THR A 530 1.58 40.00 -12.40
N SER A 531 0.88 41.14 -12.49
CA SER A 531 1.27 42.31 -13.27
C SER A 531 2.68 42.84 -12.98
N ALA A 532 3.03 43.05 -11.71
CA ALA A 532 4.33 43.59 -11.31
C ALA A 532 5.47 42.64 -11.69
N VAL A 533 5.27 41.34 -11.50
CA VAL A 533 6.28 40.31 -11.81
C VAL A 533 6.46 40.21 -13.33
N TYR A 534 5.38 40.31 -14.10
CA TYR A 534 5.44 40.32 -15.55
C TYR A 534 6.20 41.54 -16.05
N LYS A 535 5.94 42.72 -15.47
CA LYS A 535 6.67 43.95 -15.77
C LYS A 535 8.16 43.84 -15.46
N ASP A 536 8.52 43.32 -14.28
CA ASP A 536 9.92 43.10 -13.87
C ASP A 536 10.66 42.11 -14.78
N ASN A 537 9.92 41.18 -15.43
CA ASN A 537 10.47 40.21 -16.36
C ASN A 537 10.28 40.60 -17.84
N ALA A 538 9.88 41.84 -18.14
CA ALA A 538 9.63 42.36 -19.48
C ALA A 538 8.67 41.48 -20.32
N ILE A 539 7.62 40.98 -19.67
CA ILE A 539 6.55 40.20 -20.31
C ILE A 539 5.37 41.12 -20.57
N THR A 540 4.94 41.21 -21.83
CA THR A 540 3.75 41.96 -22.23
C THR A 540 2.55 41.01 -22.29
N VAL A 541 1.42 41.45 -21.72
CA VAL A 541 0.15 40.71 -21.78
C VAL A 541 -0.80 41.43 -22.73
N THR A 542 -1.37 40.71 -23.69
CA THR A 542 -2.39 41.21 -24.60
C THR A 542 -3.70 40.47 -24.36
N LEU A 543 -4.77 41.24 -24.11
CA LEU A 543 -6.11 40.73 -23.87
C LEU A 543 -6.97 40.92 -25.13
N ASP A 544 -7.63 39.85 -25.56
CA ASP A 544 -8.66 39.86 -26.61
C ASP A 544 -9.95 39.29 -26.05
N LEU A 545 -10.86 40.19 -25.68
CA LEU A 545 -12.12 39.88 -25.00
C LEU A 545 -13.28 40.19 -25.94
N GLU A 546 -13.99 39.16 -26.41
CA GLU A 546 -15.14 39.35 -27.31
C GLU A 546 -16.34 39.98 -26.58
N LYS A 547 -16.47 39.70 -25.28
CA LYS A 547 -17.52 40.24 -24.40
C LYS A 547 -16.93 40.78 -23.10
N LYS A 548 -17.62 41.76 -22.50
CA LYS A 548 -17.27 42.32 -21.18
C LYS A 548 -17.58 41.36 -20.02
N GLU A 549 -18.54 40.46 -20.21
CA GLU A 549 -19.00 39.52 -19.18
C GLU A 549 -19.13 38.12 -19.76
N LEU A 550 -18.58 37.14 -19.05
CA LEU A 550 -18.72 35.71 -19.31
C LEU A 550 -19.22 35.04 -18.02
N CYS A 551 -20.53 34.82 -17.90
CA CYS A 551 -21.14 34.29 -16.68
C CYS A 551 -21.03 32.76 -16.59
N SER A 552 -20.62 32.24 -15.43
CA SER A 552 -20.56 30.80 -15.12
C SER A 552 -20.99 30.52 -13.67
N VAL A 553 -21.25 29.25 -13.33
CA VAL A 553 -21.50 28.78 -11.95
C VAL A 553 -20.29 27.98 -11.48
N GLY A 554 -19.78 28.29 -10.29
CA GLY A 554 -18.65 27.54 -9.72
C GLY A 554 -17.96 28.28 -8.58
N PHE A 555 -16.67 28.02 -8.46
CA PHE A 555 -15.81 28.46 -7.36
C PHE A 555 -14.79 29.47 -7.89
N PRO A 556 -15.06 30.79 -7.81
CA PRO A 556 -14.20 31.81 -8.41
C PRO A 556 -12.78 31.82 -7.86
N ASN A 557 -12.57 31.47 -6.58
CA ASN A 557 -11.23 31.44 -5.98
C ASN A 557 -10.42 30.25 -6.51
N GLU A 558 -11.05 29.09 -6.69
CA GLU A 558 -10.38 27.93 -7.29
C GLU A 558 -10.06 28.18 -8.78
N LEU A 559 -10.96 28.86 -9.51
CA LEU A 559 -10.69 29.23 -10.90
C LEU A 559 -9.51 30.21 -11.01
N ALA A 560 -9.44 31.21 -10.13
CA ALA A 560 -8.30 32.12 -10.06
C ALA A 560 -6.99 31.33 -9.84
N GLN A 561 -7.02 30.29 -9.00
CA GLN A 561 -5.86 29.42 -8.77
C GLN A 561 -5.43 28.69 -10.05
N ALA A 562 -6.39 28.19 -10.84
CA ALA A 562 -6.11 27.56 -12.12
C ALA A 562 -5.45 28.53 -13.11
N PHE A 563 -5.97 29.77 -13.20
CA PHE A 563 -5.38 30.82 -14.05
C PHE A 563 -3.97 31.18 -13.61
N LEU A 564 -3.74 31.36 -12.31
CA LEU A 564 -2.43 31.74 -11.78
C LEU A 564 -1.38 30.65 -11.99
N ASN A 565 -1.75 29.38 -11.90
CA ASN A 565 -0.85 28.27 -12.24
C ASN A 565 -0.43 28.32 -13.72
N ILE A 566 -1.37 28.59 -14.64
CA ILE A 566 -1.09 28.70 -16.07
C ILE A 566 -0.20 29.93 -16.35
N LEU A 567 -0.54 31.09 -15.77
CA LEU A 567 0.21 32.33 -15.90
C LEU A 567 1.64 32.17 -15.36
N ASN A 568 1.83 31.61 -14.17
CA ASN A 568 3.17 31.37 -13.62
C ASN A 568 3.99 30.40 -14.47
N ASN A 569 3.37 29.36 -15.05
CA ASN A 569 4.07 28.48 -15.98
C ASN A 569 4.55 29.21 -17.23
N ALA A 570 3.71 30.07 -17.83
CA ALA A 570 4.09 30.91 -18.96
C ALA A 570 5.26 31.85 -18.61
N LYS A 571 5.17 32.54 -17.45
CA LYS A 571 6.24 33.41 -16.94
C LYS A 571 7.57 32.68 -16.81
N ASP A 572 7.57 31.50 -16.20
CA ASP A 572 8.81 30.76 -15.91
C ASP A 572 9.52 30.34 -17.19
N ILE A 573 8.79 29.80 -18.17
CA ILE A 573 9.38 29.37 -19.43
C ILE A 573 9.86 30.56 -20.29
N LEU A 574 9.12 31.69 -20.26
CA LEU A 574 9.51 32.93 -20.94
C LEU A 574 10.78 33.54 -20.33
N LYS A 575 10.94 33.44 -19.01
CA LYS A 575 12.15 33.87 -18.29
C LYS A 575 13.35 32.98 -18.63
N GLU A 576 13.15 31.66 -18.69
CA GLU A 576 14.20 30.69 -18.98
C GLU A 576 14.76 30.85 -20.40
N LYS A 577 13.90 30.99 -21.41
CA LYS A 577 14.31 31.04 -22.82
C LYS A 577 14.96 32.36 -23.27
N LYS A 578 15.03 33.38 -22.41
CA LYS A 578 15.64 34.69 -22.69
C LYS A 578 15.25 35.30 -24.06
N LEU A 579 13.97 35.23 -24.42
CA LEU A 579 13.46 35.78 -25.68
C LEU A 579 13.50 37.31 -25.67
N GLU A 580 13.77 37.93 -26.83
CA GLU A 580 13.74 39.40 -27.02
C GLU A 580 12.33 39.98 -26.83
N LYS A 581 11.30 39.25 -27.29
CA LYS A 581 9.89 39.62 -27.12
C LYS A 581 9.15 38.53 -26.36
N ARG A 582 8.82 38.79 -25.10
CA ARG A 582 8.07 37.86 -24.24
C ARG A 582 6.60 38.29 -24.23
N GLN A 583 5.75 37.46 -24.82
CA GLN A 583 4.31 37.75 -24.95
C GLN A 583 3.48 36.67 -24.27
N VAL A 584 2.43 37.11 -23.60
CA VAL A 584 1.30 36.27 -23.19
C VAL A 584 0.05 36.86 -23.83
N TYR A 585 -0.62 36.08 -24.66
CA TYR A 585 -1.86 36.49 -25.32
C TYR A 585 -3.02 35.69 -24.72
N ILE A 586 -4.08 36.38 -24.31
CA ILE A 586 -5.22 35.75 -23.67
C ILE A 586 -6.47 36.11 -24.46
N LYS A 587 -7.14 35.07 -24.96
CA LYS A 587 -8.39 35.20 -25.71
C LYS A 587 -9.53 34.66 -24.87
N ALA A 588 -10.58 35.45 -24.69
CA ALA A 588 -11.79 35.03 -23.98
C ALA A 588 -13.02 35.31 -24.84
N TYR A 589 -13.79 34.25 -25.12
CA TYR A 589 -14.96 34.29 -25.97
C TYR A 589 -16.00 33.28 -25.53
N GLU A 590 -17.21 33.42 -26.07
CA GLU A 590 -18.30 32.51 -25.84
C GLU A 590 -18.48 31.62 -27.07
N ASN A 591 -18.72 30.33 -26.88
CA ASN A 591 -19.04 29.42 -27.97
C ASN A 591 -20.18 28.48 -27.55
N GLU A 592 -21.30 28.51 -28.27
CA GLU A 592 -22.51 27.73 -27.96
C GLU A 592 -22.95 27.88 -26.49
N ASN A 593 -22.73 26.84 -25.68
CA ASN A 593 -23.08 26.74 -24.26
C ASN A 593 -21.85 26.78 -23.33
N GLN A 594 -20.72 27.31 -23.81
CA GLN A 594 -19.47 27.33 -23.06
C GLN A 594 -18.77 28.69 -23.12
N ASN A 595 -18.21 29.10 -21.98
CA ASN A 595 -17.23 30.19 -21.94
C ASN A 595 -15.85 29.59 -22.19
N ILE A 596 -15.10 30.15 -23.15
CA ILE A 596 -13.78 29.67 -23.54
C ILE A 596 -12.74 30.73 -23.20
N ILE A 597 -11.67 30.29 -22.55
CA ILE A 597 -10.52 31.12 -22.18
C ILE A 597 -9.26 30.39 -22.64
N GLU A 598 -8.47 31.04 -23.48
CA GLU A 598 -7.25 30.49 -24.07
C GLU A 598 -6.06 31.36 -23.66
N PHE A 599 -5.04 30.73 -23.07
CA PHE A 599 -3.80 31.36 -22.65
C PHE A 599 -2.67 30.91 -23.56
N TYR A 600 -2.12 31.82 -24.35
CA TYR A 600 -1.01 31.60 -25.27
C TYR A 600 0.28 32.19 -24.68
N ASP A 601 1.36 31.42 -24.67
CA ASP A 601 2.71 31.94 -24.44
C ASP A 601 3.52 31.98 -25.74
N SER A 602 4.52 32.87 -25.82
CA SER A 602 5.45 32.93 -26.94
C SER A 602 6.72 32.09 -26.72
N ALA A 603 6.66 31.03 -25.91
CA ALA A 603 7.84 30.31 -25.42
C ALA A 603 8.18 29.06 -26.23
N GLY A 604 7.69 28.90 -27.46
CA GLY A 604 8.09 27.82 -28.35
C GLY A 604 7.49 26.44 -28.03
N GLY A 605 6.42 26.40 -27.23
CA GLY A 605 5.53 25.25 -27.12
C GLY A 605 5.99 24.12 -26.20
N ILE A 606 5.12 23.13 -26.07
CA ILE A 606 5.33 21.90 -25.29
C ILE A 606 5.96 20.83 -26.19
N SER A 607 7.05 20.20 -25.75
CA SER A 607 7.68 19.10 -26.50
C SER A 607 6.73 17.90 -26.64
N SER A 608 6.71 17.25 -27.81
CA SER A 608 5.84 16.09 -28.10
C SER A 608 6.02 14.95 -27.09
N ASN A 609 7.23 14.74 -26.58
CA ASN A 609 7.57 13.64 -25.66
C ASN A 609 6.95 13.80 -24.27
N ILE A 610 6.48 15.00 -23.92
CA ILE A 610 5.96 15.32 -22.58
C ILE A 610 4.49 15.74 -22.60
N LYS A 611 3.91 15.97 -23.79
CA LYS A 611 2.57 16.55 -23.96
C LYS A 611 1.47 15.77 -23.23
N ASP A 612 1.54 14.44 -23.22
CA ASP A 612 0.55 13.60 -22.55
C ASP A 612 0.76 13.53 -21.03
N LYS A 613 1.95 13.94 -20.55
CA LYS A 613 2.35 13.84 -19.14
C LYS A 613 2.26 15.15 -18.37
N ILE A 614 2.06 16.29 -19.04
CA ILE A 614 2.07 17.61 -18.37
C ILE A 614 0.97 17.79 -17.32
N PHE A 615 -0.09 16.98 -17.41
CA PHE A 615 -1.18 16.95 -16.43
C PHE A 615 -1.03 15.82 -15.42
N ASP A 616 -0.02 14.97 -15.54
CA ASP A 616 0.25 13.93 -14.57
C ASP A 616 0.77 14.56 -13.27
N PRO A 617 0.35 14.04 -12.11
CA PRO A 617 0.84 14.53 -10.83
C PRO A 617 2.35 14.30 -10.72
N TYR A 618 3.05 15.27 -10.13
CA TYR A 618 4.51 15.29 -9.91
C TYR A 618 5.37 15.39 -11.18
N PHE A 619 4.74 15.49 -12.35
CA PHE A 619 5.47 15.72 -13.58
C PHE A 619 5.95 17.18 -13.63
N THR A 620 7.26 17.38 -13.72
CA THR A 620 7.85 18.70 -13.91
C THR A 620 9.12 18.62 -14.76
N THR A 621 9.33 19.62 -15.60
CA THR A 621 10.58 19.82 -16.35
C THR A 621 11.55 20.74 -15.61
N LYS A 622 11.12 21.35 -14.49
CA LYS A 622 11.95 22.24 -13.67
C LYS A 622 12.86 21.42 -12.74
N HIS A 623 13.97 22.01 -12.29
CA HIS A 623 14.84 21.38 -11.29
C HIS A 623 14.02 21.07 -10.02
N LYS A 624 14.30 19.94 -9.32
CA LYS A 624 13.49 19.44 -8.18
C LYS A 624 13.29 20.45 -7.04
N SER A 625 14.13 21.48 -6.96
CA SER A 625 14.06 22.57 -5.99
C SER A 625 13.16 23.75 -6.40
N GLN A 626 12.64 23.77 -7.64
CA GLN A 626 11.88 24.90 -8.22
C GLN A 626 10.46 24.54 -8.68
N GLY A 627 10.10 23.26 -8.77
CA GLY A 627 8.77 22.84 -9.21
C GLY A 627 8.30 21.57 -8.52
N THR A 628 7.09 21.59 -7.96
CA THR A 628 6.46 20.42 -7.33
C THR A 628 5.81 19.48 -8.33
N GLY A 629 5.55 19.95 -9.56
CA GLY A 629 4.82 19.19 -10.60
C GLY A 629 3.33 19.00 -10.30
N ILE A 630 2.75 19.77 -9.36
CA ILE A 630 1.34 19.62 -8.94
C ILE A 630 0.44 20.68 -9.59
N GLY A 631 0.99 21.80 -10.06
CA GLY A 631 0.21 22.97 -10.52
C GLY A 631 -0.79 22.66 -11.64
N LEU A 632 -0.33 22.07 -12.76
CA LEU A 632 -1.22 21.76 -13.90
C LEU A 632 -2.20 20.62 -13.60
N TYR A 633 -1.77 19.60 -12.85
CA TYR A 633 -2.65 18.56 -12.34
C TYR A 633 -3.80 19.16 -11.53
N MET A 634 -3.49 20.08 -10.60
CA MET A 634 -4.49 20.74 -9.78
C MET A 634 -5.40 21.65 -10.59
N SER A 635 -4.85 22.40 -11.56
CA SER A 635 -5.67 23.19 -12.48
C SER A 635 -6.65 22.30 -13.24
N LYS A 636 -6.22 21.12 -13.68
CA LYS A 636 -7.10 20.16 -14.36
C LYS A 636 -8.18 19.62 -13.42
N ASP A 637 -7.82 19.25 -12.21
CA ASP A 637 -8.75 18.78 -11.18
C ASP A 637 -9.83 19.83 -10.84
N ILE A 638 -9.43 21.09 -10.64
CA ILE A 638 -10.34 22.21 -10.39
C ILE A 638 -11.30 22.39 -11.58
N ILE A 639 -10.76 22.50 -12.79
CA ILE A 639 -11.59 22.78 -13.97
C ILE A 639 -12.53 21.62 -14.28
N GLU A 640 -12.05 20.37 -14.23
CA GLU A 640 -12.85 19.20 -14.64
C GLU A 640 -13.79 18.70 -13.53
N LYS A 641 -13.32 18.58 -12.29
CA LYS A 641 -14.13 18.00 -11.20
C LYS A 641 -15.00 19.03 -10.50
N HIS A 642 -14.47 20.23 -10.24
CA HIS A 642 -15.19 21.23 -9.45
C HIS A 642 -16.05 22.15 -10.32
N MET A 643 -15.48 22.63 -11.44
CA MET A 643 -16.17 23.57 -12.34
C MET A 643 -16.96 22.88 -13.46
N LYS A 644 -16.90 21.54 -13.57
CA LYS A 644 -17.53 20.73 -14.63
C LYS A 644 -17.17 21.20 -16.05
N GLY A 645 -15.94 21.70 -16.22
CA GLY A 645 -15.38 22.19 -17.46
C GLY A 645 -14.38 21.22 -18.10
N SER A 646 -13.50 21.73 -18.96
CA SER A 646 -12.35 20.99 -19.47
C SER A 646 -11.12 21.88 -19.64
N LEU A 647 -9.93 21.32 -19.36
CA LEU A 647 -8.63 21.97 -19.55
C LEU A 647 -7.79 21.14 -20.52
N THR A 648 -7.44 21.71 -21.68
CA THR A 648 -6.57 21.08 -22.67
C THR A 648 -5.36 21.95 -22.98
N ALA A 649 -4.30 21.33 -23.51
CA ALA A 649 -3.10 22.02 -23.91
C ALA A 649 -2.61 21.56 -25.29
N TYR A 650 -2.23 22.51 -26.14
CA TYR A 650 -1.70 22.25 -27.47
C TYR A 650 -0.74 23.37 -27.90
N ASN A 651 0.11 23.10 -28.88
CA ASN A 651 0.96 24.15 -29.45
C ASN A 651 0.21 24.84 -30.58
N SER A 652 0.33 26.16 -30.67
CA SER A 652 -0.33 26.96 -31.69
C SER A 652 0.54 28.13 -32.11
N ASP A 653 0.43 28.47 -33.39
CA ASP A 653 0.81 29.77 -33.92
C ASP A 653 -0.27 30.80 -33.60
N PHE A 654 0.13 32.04 -33.32
CA PHE A 654 -0.79 33.16 -33.07
C PHE A 654 -0.14 34.49 -33.46
N PHE A 655 -0.98 35.51 -33.68
CA PHE A 655 -0.55 36.83 -34.15
C PHE A 655 -0.96 37.92 -33.16
N ILE A 656 -0.03 38.82 -32.84
CA ILE A 656 -0.31 40.06 -32.08
C ILE A 656 0.20 41.23 -32.91
N ASN A 657 -0.69 42.15 -33.30
CA ASN A 657 -0.35 43.36 -34.08
C ASN A 657 0.57 43.03 -35.28
N GLU A 658 0.17 42.05 -36.10
CA GLU A 658 0.89 41.56 -37.29
C GLU A 658 2.21 40.79 -37.03
N TYR A 659 2.65 40.65 -35.78
CA TYR A 659 3.80 39.81 -35.44
C TYR A 659 3.38 38.35 -35.18
N HIS A 660 4.10 37.42 -35.80
CA HIS A 660 3.92 35.98 -35.63
C HIS A 660 4.65 35.45 -34.38
N TYR A 661 3.96 34.63 -33.58
CA TYR A 661 4.49 33.93 -32.43
C TYR A 661 4.08 32.46 -32.44
N PHE A 662 4.95 31.61 -31.89
CA PHE A 662 4.67 30.18 -31.69
C PHE A 662 4.88 29.83 -30.22
N GLY A 663 3.91 29.12 -29.63
CA GLY A 663 4.10 28.59 -28.29
C GLY A 663 2.98 27.68 -27.80
N ALA A 664 2.85 27.54 -26.48
CA ALA A 664 1.83 26.68 -25.91
C ALA A 664 0.53 27.45 -25.68
N CYS A 665 -0.59 26.78 -25.91
CA CYS A 665 -1.93 27.26 -25.62
C CYS A 665 -2.58 26.34 -24.57
N PHE A 666 -3.03 26.93 -23.47
CA PHE A 666 -3.89 26.26 -22.49
C PHE A 666 -5.32 26.75 -22.68
N LYS A 667 -6.22 25.84 -23.06
CA LYS A 667 -7.62 26.12 -23.34
C LYS A 667 -8.52 25.61 -22.23
N ILE A 668 -9.20 26.53 -21.56
CA ILE A 668 -10.22 26.27 -20.55
C ILE A 668 -11.59 26.45 -21.17
N LYS A 669 -12.47 25.45 -20.99
CA LYS A 669 -13.89 25.55 -21.32
C LYS A 669 -14.71 25.41 -20.05
N LEU A 670 -15.57 26.37 -19.76
CA LEU A 670 -16.47 26.38 -18.61
C LEU A 670 -17.92 26.37 -19.06
N PRO A 671 -18.84 25.73 -18.32
CA PRO A 671 -20.28 25.83 -18.60
C PRO A 671 -20.74 27.29 -18.57
N LYS A 672 -21.47 27.69 -19.62
CA LYS A 672 -22.15 28.98 -19.66
C LYS A 672 -23.43 28.92 -18.81
N LEU A 673 -23.77 30.06 -18.20
CA LEU A 673 -25.02 30.25 -17.45
C LEU A 673 -26.19 30.68 -18.34
#